data_AF-A0A958Q0P8-F1
#
_entry.id   AF-A0A958Q0P8-F1
#
_cell.length_a   1.000
_cell.length_b   1.000
_cell.length_c   1.000
_cell.angle_alpha   90.00
_cell.angle_beta   90.00
_cell.angle_gamma   90.00
#
_symmetry.space_group_name_H-M   'P 1'
#
loop_
_entity.id
_entity.type
_entity.pdbx_description
1 polymer ?
#
loop_
_entity_poly.entity_id
_entity_poly.type
_entity_poly.pdbx_seq_one_letter_code
_entity_poly.pdbx_strand_id
1 'polypeptide(L)'
;MGKKATLYLCLFFMSAICLGTGLSAAEISDQELVQDIEHEIKSLQRILSPLYDDSPAPSKKDSKAFDWNGWHLRGPQEEYFGKPEGINVTQAKTLPLKKRQEGQKKIIVAIIDSGFLEHEDYFHLFRKNPGETGVWETAMGDSIQCRSKECNGIDDDGNGFIDDVYGWNFVGKDKEGQPIEYDTTGVTREYDRLTSQGKNMRACYAEEVEPYDQRYCEYVEREWLESTKKYQAAYKELVNIKKKIARLKDSELRGSYDSYLDQKQEELSKALETESLRKKKINKDLYELNSTYRKSLSASLKDLENLFSRGFNPSFIPKRTANYEPNNFSIHAVYGNNDFHGSYLGHGTGVSGTFSTVPREMGSWAEDWVEIIPISVVPQGRERDRDVALGIRYAVNQGAKVISLSFGSKFSSEDRHYVFEAMKYAEDHDVLIVQAAGNDGQENTLLNRFPHPYETSELSSRKIASHIVVGGSGPKDKSFNDKNNVWSLACRDSSWGNMVDVLSPSIYIKTSYSTSKNAKGWKAGTSSGTPLVSAMLAIAKAQFPSLDAKTLKSALMDSARRHHDKEMYYLEVLNKMYGFYYGSSIEEQNRATENGDAVLHTVKFQDASQSGIVDLYRFLCELKKIDSGEAYAGCPEI
;
A
#
# COMPACT_ATOMS: atom_id res chain seq x y z
N MET A 1 26.02 53.82 26.78
CA MET A 1 26.99 52.96 26.03
C MET A 1 27.58 51.95 26.99
N GLY A 2 27.76 50.68 26.59
CA GLY A 2 28.31 49.62 27.45
C GLY A 2 27.87 48.22 27.01
N LYS A 3 28.60 47.18 27.43
CA LYS A 3 28.34 45.74 27.16
C LYS A 3 28.27 45.34 25.65
N LYS A 4 29.32 45.68 24.88
CA LYS A 4 29.66 45.03 23.59
C LYS A 4 31.19 44.85 23.42
N ALA A 5 31.86 44.10 24.29
CA ALA A 5 33.32 43.88 24.20
C ALA A 5 33.88 42.67 24.99
N THR A 6 33.10 41.60 25.29
CA THR A 6 33.57 40.56 26.25
C THR A 6 33.15 39.13 25.89
N LEU A 7 33.13 38.81 24.59
CA LEU A 7 33.01 37.42 24.10
C LEU A 7 33.97 37.09 22.94
N TYR A 8 34.80 38.05 22.52
CA TYR A 8 35.75 37.91 21.40
C TYR A 8 37.23 37.85 21.82
N LEU A 9 37.53 37.86 23.14
CA LEU A 9 38.91 37.87 23.66
C LEU A 9 39.35 36.57 24.37
N CYS A 10 38.54 35.51 24.33
CA CYS A 10 38.97 34.15 24.71
C CYS A 10 39.53 33.36 23.51
N LEU A 11 39.65 33.99 22.34
CA LEU A 11 39.93 33.33 21.05
C LEU A 11 41.35 33.57 20.49
N PHE A 12 42.25 34.20 21.24
CA PHE A 12 43.55 34.66 20.69
C PHE A 12 44.80 34.48 21.57
N PHE A 13 44.71 33.86 22.74
CA PHE A 13 45.88 33.64 23.64
C PHE A 13 45.89 32.26 24.32
N MET A 14 45.65 31.21 23.53
CA MET A 14 46.00 29.81 23.84
C MET A 14 46.65 29.16 22.60
N SER A 15 47.65 29.84 22.04
CA SER A 15 48.29 29.49 20.76
C SER A 15 49.82 29.60 20.81
N ALA A 16 50.42 29.09 21.89
CA ALA A 16 51.84 28.78 22.00
C ALA A 16 52.03 27.66 23.04
N ILE A 17 52.95 26.72 22.80
CA ILE A 17 53.22 25.53 23.65
C ILE A 17 51.99 24.57 23.70
N CYS A 18 51.88 23.50 22.91
CA CYS A 18 52.91 22.56 22.47
C CYS A 18 52.81 22.17 20.97
N LEU A 19 53.96 22.05 20.32
CA LEU A 19 54.15 21.14 19.19
C LEU A 19 54.42 19.73 19.76
N GLY A 20 53.76 18.71 19.19
CA GLY A 20 54.16 17.31 19.35
C GLY A 20 53.51 16.51 20.47
N THR A 21 52.30 16.00 20.22
CA THR A 21 51.90 14.60 20.47
C THR A 21 50.76 14.24 19.51
N GLY A 22 50.62 12.97 19.15
CA GLY A 22 49.71 12.54 18.08
C GLY A 22 48.24 12.58 18.47
N LEU A 23 47.40 13.09 17.56
CA LEU A 23 45.95 12.85 17.57
C LEU A 23 45.69 11.36 17.30
N SER A 24 45.56 10.57 18.37
CA SER A 24 44.93 9.26 18.29
C SER A 24 43.47 9.45 17.86
N ALA A 25 43.03 8.77 16.80
CA ALA A 25 41.60 8.69 16.49
C ALA A 25 40.85 8.12 17.71
N ALA A 26 39.78 8.78 18.14
CA ALA A 26 38.93 8.27 19.21
C ALA A 26 38.32 6.94 18.77
N GLU A 27 38.54 5.86 19.54
CA GLU A 27 37.81 4.61 19.34
C GLU A 27 36.34 4.83 19.72
N ILE A 28 35.49 5.06 18.71
CA ILE A 28 34.04 4.96 18.84
C ILE A 28 33.72 3.57 19.39
N SER A 29 32.95 3.50 20.48
CA SER A 29 32.60 2.22 21.08
C SER A 29 31.67 1.40 20.19
N ASP A 30 31.72 0.07 20.31
CA ASP A 30 30.78 -0.81 19.59
C ASP A 30 29.31 -0.48 19.94
N GLN A 31 29.02 0.14 21.09
CA GLN A 31 27.67 0.60 21.47
C GLN A 31 27.25 1.87 20.73
N GLU A 32 28.12 2.89 20.65
CA GLU A 32 27.86 4.10 19.86
C GLU A 32 27.72 3.75 18.36
N LEU A 33 28.58 2.86 17.86
CA LEU A 33 28.52 2.38 16.48
C LEU A 33 27.22 1.60 16.19
N VAL A 34 26.71 0.81 17.13
CA VAL A 34 25.39 0.18 17.01
C VAL A 34 24.24 1.20 17.03
N GLN A 35 24.30 2.24 17.88
CA GLN A 35 23.27 3.29 17.90
C GLN A 35 23.26 4.16 16.63
N ASP A 36 24.43 4.43 16.08
CA ASP A 36 24.64 5.12 14.80
C ASP A 36 24.08 4.28 13.63
N ILE A 37 24.43 2.99 13.56
CA ILE A 37 23.86 2.03 12.61
C ILE A 37 22.31 1.95 12.76
N GLU A 38 21.78 1.87 13.98
CA GLU A 38 20.33 1.91 14.24
C GLU A 38 19.67 3.20 13.72
N HIS A 39 20.36 4.33 13.76
CA HIS A 39 19.83 5.62 13.28
C HIS A 39 19.76 5.66 11.75
N GLU A 40 20.84 5.28 11.07
CA GLU A 40 20.89 5.22 9.59
C GLU A 40 19.88 4.19 9.06
N ILE A 41 19.72 3.03 9.71
CA ILE A 41 18.68 2.05 9.34
C ILE A 41 17.28 2.64 9.48
N LYS A 42 17.00 3.38 10.56
CA LYS A 42 15.71 4.08 10.75
C LYS A 42 15.52 5.27 9.80
N SER A 43 16.59 5.78 9.18
CA SER A 43 16.54 6.75 8.08
C SER A 43 16.15 6.04 6.77
N LEU A 44 16.89 4.98 6.41
CA LEU A 44 16.67 4.18 5.21
C LEU A 44 15.30 3.50 5.17
N GLN A 45 14.77 3.05 6.32
CA GLN A 45 13.41 2.52 6.42
C GLN A 45 12.34 3.55 6.05
N ARG A 46 12.58 4.86 6.23
CA ARG A 46 11.67 5.92 5.75
C ARG A 46 11.80 6.18 4.24
N ILE A 47 13.01 6.03 3.70
CA ILE A 47 13.25 6.09 2.24
C ILE A 47 12.57 4.90 1.54
N LEU A 48 12.51 3.76 2.21
CA LEU A 48 11.80 2.55 1.79
C LEU A 48 10.28 2.62 1.97
N SER A 49 9.76 3.24 3.04
CA SER A 49 8.32 3.22 3.40
C SER A 49 7.34 3.45 2.23
N PRO A 50 7.57 4.37 1.26
CA PRO A 50 6.68 4.53 0.10
C PRO A 50 6.58 3.32 -0.87
N LEU A 51 7.42 2.30 -0.68
CA LEU A 51 7.40 1.02 -1.40
C LEU A 51 6.81 -0.12 -0.57
N TYR A 52 6.72 0.04 0.76
CA TYR A 52 6.02 -0.87 1.67
C TYR A 52 4.73 -0.17 2.13
N ASP A 53 3.60 -0.43 1.46
CA ASP A 53 2.29 0.04 1.95
C ASP A 53 1.94 -0.49 3.37
N ASP A 54 2.71 -1.48 3.84
CA ASP A 54 2.93 -1.80 5.26
C ASP A 54 3.77 -0.75 5.99
N SER A 55 3.29 0.48 6.05
CA SER A 55 3.87 1.49 6.94
C SER A 55 3.46 1.22 8.40
N PRO A 56 4.41 0.97 9.32
CA PRO A 56 4.10 0.69 10.71
C PRO A 56 3.52 1.94 11.38
N ALA A 57 2.50 1.77 12.22
CA ALA A 57 1.86 2.91 12.87
C ALA A 57 2.87 3.71 13.74
N PRO A 58 2.76 5.06 13.82
CA PRO A 58 3.71 5.90 14.54
C PRO A 58 3.92 5.47 16.00
N SER A 59 5.09 5.76 16.58
CA SER A 59 5.33 5.40 17.98
C SER A 59 4.37 6.14 18.91
N LYS A 60 3.75 5.40 19.85
CA LYS A 60 2.73 5.91 20.79
C LYS A 60 3.35 6.88 21.81
N LYS A 61 3.60 8.12 21.41
CA LYS A 61 4.13 9.19 22.27
C LYS A 61 3.07 9.68 23.25
N ASP A 62 3.12 9.14 24.47
CA ASP A 62 2.51 9.68 25.69
C ASP A 62 0.99 9.96 25.68
N SER A 63 0.24 9.43 24.71
CA SER A 63 -1.23 9.44 24.68
C SER A 63 -1.86 8.49 25.73
N LYS A 64 -1.50 8.63 27.02
CA LYS A 64 -2.00 7.80 28.14
C LYS A 64 -3.54 7.83 28.32
N ALA A 65 -4.23 8.69 27.58
CA ALA A 65 -5.68 8.88 27.65
C ALA A 65 -6.49 8.18 26.54
N PHE A 66 -5.89 7.73 25.43
CA PHE A 66 -6.65 7.11 24.33
C PHE A 66 -6.36 5.60 24.24
N ASP A 67 -7.41 4.78 24.33
CA ASP A 67 -7.30 3.34 24.09
C ASP A 67 -7.52 3.03 22.60
N TRP A 68 -6.44 2.55 21.97
CA TRP A 68 -6.38 2.27 20.55
C TRP A 68 -7.01 0.91 20.18
N ASN A 69 -7.38 0.07 21.14
CA ASN A 69 -7.94 -1.26 20.85
C ASN A 69 -9.39 -1.16 20.37
N GLY A 70 -9.61 -1.45 19.08
CA GLY A 70 -10.94 -1.46 18.47
C GLY A 70 -11.56 -0.08 18.23
N TRP A 71 -10.83 1.03 18.44
CA TRP A 71 -11.36 2.41 18.30
C TRP A 71 -12.07 2.63 16.95
N HIS A 72 -11.53 2.04 15.88
CA HIS A 72 -12.01 2.13 14.51
C HIS A 72 -13.36 1.43 14.27
N LEU A 73 -13.80 0.57 15.19
CA LEU A 73 -15.07 -0.16 15.13
C LEU A 73 -16.16 0.48 16.00
N ARG A 74 -15.81 1.50 16.79
CA ARG A 74 -16.71 2.22 17.71
C ARG A 74 -17.51 3.33 17.03
N GLY A 75 -18.58 3.79 17.68
CA GLY A 75 -19.36 4.95 17.28
C GLY A 75 -19.06 6.23 18.10
N PRO A 76 -19.34 7.43 17.57
CA PRO A 76 -19.08 8.70 18.26
C PRO A 76 -19.97 8.96 19.49
N GLN A 77 -21.01 8.14 19.70
CA GLN A 77 -21.86 8.17 20.89
C GLN A 77 -21.34 7.28 22.04
N GLU A 78 -20.32 6.45 21.83
CA GLU A 78 -19.72 5.68 22.92
C GLU A 78 -18.96 6.60 23.88
N GLU A 79 -19.32 6.57 25.17
CA GLU A 79 -18.63 7.32 26.22
C GLU A 79 -17.26 6.70 26.52
N TYR A 80 -16.31 7.03 25.65
CA TYR A 80 -14.96 6.50 25.62
C TYR A 80 -13.98 7.66 25.48
N PHE A 81 -12.86 7.60 26.20
CA PHE A 81 -11.91 8.72 26.26
C PHE A 81 -11.44 9.12 24.84
N GLY A 82 -11.73 10.37 24.47
CA GLY A 82 -11.40 10.95 23.16
C GLY A 82 -12.51 10.95 22.10
N LYS A 83 -13.68 10.34 22.35
CA LYS A 83 -14.81 10.23 21.39
C LYS A 83 -14.41 9.62 20.03
N PRO A 84 -14.41 8.28 19.89
CA PRO A 84 -13.89 7.61 18.70
C PRO A 84 -14.79 7.80 17.47
N GLU A 85 -14.25 8.46 16.44
CA GLU A 85 -14.89 8.58 15.12
C GLU A 85 -14.66 7.33 14.25
N GLY A 86 -15.02 6.15 14.78
CA GLY A 86 -14.93 4.87 14.08
C GLY A 86 -16.12 4.60 13.13
N ILE A 87 -16.17 3.39 12.57
CA ILE A 87 -17.22 2.95 11.64
C ILE A 87 -18.51 2.44 12.31
N ASN A 88 -18.63 2.59 13.64
CA ASN A 88 -19.86 2.33 14.39
C ASN A 88 -20.44 0.89 14.28
N VAL A 89 -19.56 -0.11 14.27
CA VAL A 89 -19.95 -1.54 14.30
C VAL A 89 -20.72 -1.86 15.59
N THR A 90 -20.33 -1.28 16.73
CA THR A 90 -21.00 -1.49 18.02
C THR A 90 -22.51 -1.26 17.96
N GLN A 91 -22.94 -0.18 17.29
CA GLN A 91 -24.36 0.14 17.12
C GLN A 91 -24.99 -0.65 15.97
N ALA A 92 -24.26 -0.94 14.88
CA ALA A 92 -24.75 -1.80 13.80
C ALA A 92 -25.19 -3.20 14.27
N LYS A 93 -24.53 -3.77 15.29
CA LYS A 93 -24.91 -5.05 15.94
C LYS A 93 -26.32 -5.07 16.54
N THR A 94 -26.93 -3.92 16.82
CA THR A 94 -28.27 -3.85 17.46
C THR A 94 -29.42 -3.92 16.45
N LEU A 95 -29.13 -3.79 15.15
CA LEU A 95 -30.13 -3.87 14.09
C LEU A 95 -30.67 -5.30 13.91
N PRO A 96 -31.95 -5.48 13.54
CA PRO A 96 -32.56 -6.79 13.33
C PRO A 96 -32.14 -7.38 11.97
N LEU A 97 -30.89 -7.84 11.90
CA LEU A 97 -30.25 -8.35 10.68
C LEU A 97 -30.50 -9.86 10.46
N LYS A 98 -30.53 -10.26 9.20
CA LYS A 98 -30.83 -11.60 8.69
C LYS A 98 -29.63 -12.53 8.91
N LYS A 99 -29.83 -13.73 9.47
CA LYS A 99 -28.83 -14.81 9.53
C LYS A 99 -28.85 -15.63 8.22
N ARG A 100 -27.69 -16.09 7.73
CA ARG A 100 -27.62 -16.98 6.57
C ARG A 100 -28.39 -18.28 6.84
N GLN A 101 -29.20 -18.69 5.87
CA GLN A 101 -29.86 -19.99 5.83
C GLN A 101 -29.07 -20.97 4.97
N GLU A 102 -29.31 -22.27 5.13
CA GLU A 102 -28.73 -23.29 4.27
C GLU A 102 -29.14 -23.09 2.80
N GLY A 103 -28.24 -23.40 1.87
CA GLY A 103 -28.42 -23.14 0.43
C GLY A 103 -28.27 -21.68 -0.01
N GLN A 104 -28.23 -20.69 0.90
CA GLN A 104 -27.93 -19.31 0.52
C GLN A 104 -26.42 -19.15 0.23
N LYS A 105 -26.10 -18.60 -0.95
CA LYS A 105 -24.72 -18.26 -1.33
C LYS A 105 -24.14 -17.20 -0.37
N LYS A 106 -22.86 -17.34 -0.06
CA LYS A 106 -22.08 -16.30 0.64
C LYS A 106 -21.79 -15.12 -0.29
N ILE A 107 -21.45 -13.98 0.30
CA ILE A 107 -20.91 -12.82 -0.40
C ILE A 107 -19.39 -13.00 -0.52
N ILE A 108 -18.96 -13.28 -1.74
CA ILE A 108 -17.57 -13.45 -2.13
C ILE A 108 -16.91 -12.07 -2.22
N VAL A 109 -15.78 -11.89 -1.53
CA VAL A 109 -14.95 -10.69 -1.56
C VAL A 109 -13.58 -11.06 -2.10
N ALA A 110 -13.17 -10.47 -3.22
CA ALA A 110 -11.79 -10.57 -3.66
C ALA A 110 -10.93 -9.55 -2.91
N ILE A 111 -9.80 -9.98 -2.34
CA ILE A 111 -8.76 -9.08 -1.87
C ILE A 111 -7.60 -9.23 -2.85
N ILE A 112 -7.34 -8.17 -3.61
CA ILE A 112 -6.27 -8.15 -4.62
C ILE A 112 -5.12 -7.34 -4.04
N ASP A 113 -3.96 -7.97 -3.87
CA ASP A 113 -2.87 -7.40 -3.07
C ASP A 113 -1.50 -8.09 -3.32
N SER A 114 -0.57 -7.98 -2.38
CA SER A 114 0.62 -8.82 -2.22
C SER A 114 0.27 -10.14 -1.53
N GLY A 115 1.29 -10.94 -1.18
CA GLY A 115 1.16 -12.27 -0.59
C GLY A 115 0.36 -12.40 0.72
N PHE A 116 -0.38 -13.52 0.81
CA PHE A 116 -1.29 -13.85 1.92
C PHE A 116 -0.82 -15.07 2.74
N LEU A 117 -0.73 -14.93 4.06
CA LEU A 117 -0.42 -16.04 4.97
C LEU A 117 -1.70 -16.79 5.37
N GLU A 118 -1.59 -18.08 5.72
CA GLU A 118 -2.66 -18.78 6.46
C GLU A 118 -2.71 -18.27 7.92
N HIS A 119 -3.40 -17.15 8.15
CA HIS A 119 -3.46 -16.52 9.47
C HIS A 119 -4.77 -16.82 10.21
N GLU A 120 -4.69 -17.08 11.52
CA GLU A 120 -5.82 -17.48 12.38
C GLU A 120 -7.01 -16.51 12.38
N ASP A 121 -6.76 -15.22 12.11
CA ASP A 121 -7.78 -14.16 12.11
C ASP A 121 -8.74 -14.21 10.92
N TYR A 122 -8.37 -14.86 9.81
CA TYR A 122 -9.13 -14.77 8.56
C TYR A 122 -9.10 -16.00 7.65
N PHE A 123 -8.20 -16.97 7.87
CA PHE A 123 -8.09 -18.12 6.95
C PHE A 123 -9.34 -19.01 6.93
N HIS A 124 -10.15 -19.01 8.00
CA HIS A 124 -11.47 -19.64 8.02
C HIS A 124 -12.51 -18.94 7.13
N LEU A 125 -12.24 -17.70 6.71
CA LEU A 125 -13.04 -16.97 5.73
C LEU A 125 -12.56 -17.19 4.29
N PHE A 126 -11.39 -17.79 4.05
CA PHE A 126 -10.94 -18.04 2.68
C PHE A 126 -11.86 -19.06 2.01
N ARG A 127 -12.43 -18.69 0.86
CA ARG A 127 -13.25 -19.59 0.04
C ARG A 127 -12.38 -20.75 -0.44
N LYS A 128 -12.94 -21.95 -0.44
CA LYS A 128 -12.45 -23.05 -1.28
C LYS A 128 -13.23 -23.07 -2.59
N ASN A 129 -12.58 -23.17 -3.74
CA ASN A 129 -13.29 -23.33 -5.00
C ASN A 129 -13.94 -24.73 -5.03
N PRO A 130 -15.29 -24.86 -5.08
CA PRO A 130 -15.95 -26.16 -5.17
C PRO A 130 -15.69 -26.86 -6.51
N GLY A 131 -15.15 -26.18 -7.52
CA GLY A 131 -14.60 -26.79 -8.73
C GLY A 131 -13.41 -27.69 -8.42
N GLU A 132 -12.36 -27.09 -7.88
CA GLU A 132 -11.06 -27.71 -7.58
C GLU A 132 -11.01 -28.45 -6.22
N THR A 133 -12.14 -28.72 -5.58
CA THR A 133 -12.21 -29.36 -4.24
C THR A 133 -12.85 -30.75 -4.31
N GLY A 134 -12.20 -31.78 -3.75
CA GLY A 134 -12.78 -33.11 -3.55
C GLY A 134 -11.95 -34.26 -4.10
N VAL A 135 -12.59 -35.41 -4.31
CA VAL A 135 -11.93 -36.62 -4.84
C VAL A 135 -12.25 -36.77 -6.32
N TRP A 136 -11.23 -37.05 -7.13
CA TRP A 136 -11.41 -37.32 -8.55
C TRP A 136 -12.04 -38.72 -8.79
N GLU A 137 -13.12 -38.80 -9.56
CA GLU A 137 -13.99 -39.99 -9.62
C GLU A 137 -13.46 -41.15 -10.50
N THR A 138 -12.52 -40.93 -11.43
CA THR A 138 -12.06 -41.96 -12.38
C THR A 138 -10.64 -42.46 -12.07
N ALA A 139 -10.35 -43.71 -12.40
CA ALA A 139 -9.04 -44.33 -12.15
C ALA A 139 -7.95 -43.70 -13.03
N MET A 140 -7.10 -42.88 -12.42
CA MET A 140 -5.94 -42.24 -13.06
C MET A 140 -4.74 -43.18 -13.18
N GLY A 141 -3.88 -42.93 -14.18
CA GLY A 141 -2.62 -43.64 -14.39
C GLY A 141 -1.47 -43.15 -13.50
N ASP A 142 -0.33 -43.84 -13.55
CA ASP A 142 0.78 -43.73 -12.60
C ASP A 142 1.55 -42.38 -12.59
N SER A 143 1.12 -41.39 -13.35
CA SER A 143 1.83 -40.11 -13.57
C SER A 143 1.33 -38.93 -12.71
N ILE A 144 0.28 -39.11 -11.90
CA ILE A 144 -0.37 -38.01 -11.17
C ILE A 144 0.01 -38.03 -9.69
N GLN A 145 0.43 -36.86 -9.17
CA GLN A 145 1.12 -36.73 -7.88
C GLN A 145 0.18 -36.73 -6.66
N CYS A 146 -1.12 -36.47 -6.85
CA CYS A 146 -2.12 -36.40 -5.78
C CYS A 146 -3.50 -36.88 -6.30
N ARG A 147 -4.33 -37.46 -5.41
CA ARG A 147 -5.68 -38.03 -5.74
C ARG A 147 -6.85 -37.09 -5.46
N SER A 148 -6.56 -35.88 -4.98
CA SER A 148 -7.51 -34.81 -4.69
C SER A 148 -7.57 -33.87 -5.89
N LYS A 149 -8.73 -33.28 -6.15
CA LYS A 149 -8.87 -32.18 -7.13
C LYS A 149 -7.95 -31.01 -6.77
N GLU A 150 -7.67 -30.84 -5.48
CA GLU A 150 -6.85 -29.78 -4.91
C GLU A 150 -5.35 -29.81 -5.27
N CYS A 151 -4.87 -30.85 -5.96
CA CYS A 151 -3.47 -30.99 -6.36
C CYS A 151 -3.26 -32.03 -7.48
N ASN A 152 -4.23 -32.23 -8.37
CA ASN A 152 -4.11 -33.21 -9.46
C ASN A 152 -3.33 -32.65 -10.67
N GLY A 153 -3.11 -31.33 -10.74
CA GLY A 153 -2.45 -30.68 -11.88
C GLY A 153 -3.37 -30.45 -13.08
N ILE A 154 -4.68 -30.39 -12.86
CA ILE A 154 -5.73 -30.22 -13.86
C ILE A 154 -6.54 -28.95 -13.52
N ASP A 155 -7.17 -28.37 -14.54
CA ASP A 155 -8.20 -27.34 -14.43
C ASP A 155 -9.55 -28.06 -14.39
N ASP A 156 -10.06 -28.27 -13.18
CA ASP A 156 -11.06 -29.28 -12.86
C ASP A 156 -12.51 -28.78 -12.99
N ASP A 157 -12.72 -27.45 -13.05
CA ASP A 157 -13.96 -26.78 -13.44
C ASP A 157 -13.93 -26.11 -14.82
N GLY A 158 -12.76 -26.01 -15.46
CA GLY A 158 -12.59 -25.50 -16.83
C GLY A 158 -12.51 -23.98 -16.95
N ASN A 159 -12.21 -23.27 -15.85
CA ASN A 159 -12.05 -21.82 -15.83
C ASN A 159 -10.68 -21.34 -16.37
N GLY A 160 -9.73 -22.26 -16.57
CA GLY A 160 -8.35 -22.04 -17.04
C GLY A 160 -7.29 -22.14 -15.94
N PHE A 161 -7.66 -22.04 -14.67
CA PHE A 161 -6.77 -21.83 -13.54
C PHE A 161 -6.56 -23.14 -12.75
N ILE A 162 -5.64 -23.97 -13.25
CA ILE A 162 -5.23 -25.28 -12.68
C ILE A 162 -5.02 -25.22 -11.15
N ASP A 163 -5.70 -26.11 -10.41
CA ASP A 163 -5.62 -26.24 -8.95
C ASP A 163 -5.87 -24.90 -8.19
N ASP A 164 -6.76 -23.99 -8.64
CA ASP A 164 -6.99 -22.64 -8.05
C ASP A 164 -7.66 -22.59 -6.64
N VAL A 165 -7.62 -23.70 -5.90
CA VAL A 165 -8.37 -24.06 -4.67
C VAL A 165 -8.77 -22.91 -3.73
N TYR A 166 -7.92 -21.90 -3.50
CA TYR A 166 -8.27 -20.73 -2.67
C TYR A 166 -8.25 -19.39 -3.41
N GLY A 167 -7.62 -19.30 -4.59
CA GLY A 167 -7.22 -18.04 -5.20
C GLY A 167 -5.99 -18.19 -6.10
N TRP A 168 -5.54 -17.06 -6.67
CA TRP A 168 -4.54 -17.06 -7.73
C TRP A 168 -3.41 -16.03 -7.54
N ASN A 169 -2.26 -16.31 -8.13
CA ASN A 169 -1.06 -15.47 -8.10
C ASN A 169 -0.63 -15.13 -9.54
N PHE A 170 -1.01 -13.93 -10.00
CA PHE A 170 -0.63 -13.39 -11.31
C PHE A 170 0.83 -12.89 -11.36
N VAL A 171 1.44 -12.57 -10.21
CA VAL A 171 2.89 -12.28 -10.16
C VAL A 171 3.69 -13.49 -10.67
N GLY A 172 3.25 -14.69 -10.30
CA GLY A 172 3.66 -15.94 -10.93
C GLY A 172 5.00 -16.50 -10.43
N LYS A 173 5.59 -17.37 -11.26
CA LYS A 173 6.90 -18.02 -11.06
C LYS A 173 7.80 -17.73 -12.26
N ASP A 174 9.11 -17.82 -12.10
CA ASP A 174 10.05 -17.72 -13.21
C ASP A 174 10.14 -19.03 -14.02
N LYS A 175 10.94 -19.02 -15.10
CA LYS A 175 11.08 -20.20 -15.99
C LYS A 175 11.73 -21.39 -15.29
N GLU A 176 12.39 -21.14 -14.17
CA GLU A 176 13.04 -22.07 -13.27
C GLU A 176 12.14 -22.46 -12.07
N GLY A 177 10.87 -22.04 -12.08
CA GLY A 177 9.81 -22.41 -11.12
C GLY A 177 9.82 -21.63 -9.80
N GLN A 178 10.70 -20.64 -9.64
CA GLN A 178 10.86 -19.88 -8.39
C GLN A 178 9.86 -18.71 -8.31
N PRO A 179 9.32 -18.36 -7.12
CA PRO A 179 8.41 -17.22 -6.98
C PRO A 179 9.08 -15.89 -7.39
N ILE A 180 8.40 -15.08 -8.21
CA ILE A 180 8.95 -13.80 -8.68
C ILE A 180 8.84 -12.76 -7.58
N GLU A 181 9.90 -12.60 -6.78
CA GLU A 181 9.95 -11.60 -5.70
C GLU A 181 9.96 -10.15 -6.20
N TYR A 182 10.55 -9.85 -7.36
CA TYR A 182 10.88 -8.49 -7.79
C TYR A 182 10.49 -8.16 -9.24
N ASP A 183 10.01 -6.93 -9.45
CA ASP A 183 9.70 -6.33 -10.76
C ASP A 183 10.21 -4.88 -10.85
N THR A 184 10.26 -4.33 -12.06
CA THR A 184 10.47 -2.90 -12.37
C THR A 184 9.40 -1.99 -11.77
N THR A 185 9.78 -0.78 -11.33
CA THR A 185 8.85 0.21 -10.78
C THR A 185 7.97 0.87 -11.83
N GLY A 186 6.75 1.29 -11.44
CA GLY A 186 5.80 1.95 -12.36
C GLY A 186 6.41 3.14 -13.11
N VAL A 187 7.19 3.98 -12.42
CA VAL A 187 7.91 5.10 -13.04
C VAL A 187 9.02 4.63 -14.00
N THR A 188 9.67 3.51 -13.72
CA THR A 188 10.70 2.91 -14.60
C THR A 188 10.08 2.28 -15.84
N ARG A 189 8.93 1.62 -15.71
CA ARG A 189 8.18 1.06 -16.85
C ARG A 189 7.62 2.16 -17.75
N GLU A 190 7.15 3.26 -17.17
CA GLU A 190 6.66 4.40 -17.95
C GLU A 190 7.80 5.18 -18.62
N TYR A 191 8.93 5.36 -17.93
CA TYR A 191 10.16 5.91 -18.52
C TYR A 191 10.69 5.03 -19.67
N ASP A 192 10.73 3.71 -19.49
CA ASP A 192 11.13 2.76 -20.54
C ASP A 192 10.17 2.81 -21.75
N ARG A 193 8.85 2.80 -21.51
CA ARG A 193 7.82 2.95 -22.56
C ARG A 193 8.01 4.23 -23.38
N LEU A 194 8.40 5.34 -22.73
CA LEU A 194 8.65 6.63 -23.39
C LEU A 194 10.02 6.72 -24.10
N THR A 195 10.97 5.80 -23.84
CA THR A 195 12.36 5.93 -24.32
C THR A 195 12.89 4.76 -25.18
N SER A 196 12.40 3.53 -25.01
CA SER A 196 12.98 2.34 -25.66
C SER A 196 12.09 1.67 -26.72
N GLN A 197 10.77 1.72 -26.58
CA GLN A 197 9.84 1.02 -27.49
C GLN A 197 9.64 1.73 -28.86
N GLY A 198 10.64 1.59 -29.74
CA GLY A 198 10.39 1.49 -31.19
C GLY A 198 10.29 2.80 -31.97
N LYS A 199 11.45 3.29 -32.44
CA LYS A 199 11.62 4.18 -33.62
C LYS A 199 11.00 5.58 -33.56
N ASN A 200 10.42 6.03 -32.45
CA ASN A 200 9.83 7.38 -32.37
C ASN A 200 10.13 8.08 -31.04
N MET A 201 10.96 9.14 -31.11
CA MET A 201 10.99 10.22 -30.11
C MET A 201 9.71 11.09 -30.12
N ARG A 202 8.71 10.76 -30.96
CA ARG A 202 7.54 11.61 -31.25
C ARG A 202 6.63 12.00 -30.08
N ALA A 203 6.67 11.29 -28.95
CA ALA A 203 5.85 11.66 -27.80
C ALA A 203 6.47 12.77 -26.92
N CYS A 204 7.81 12.91 -26.95
CA CYS A 204 8.53 13.76 -26.01
C CYS A 204 9.46 14.79 -26.69
N TYR A 205 10.02 14.43 -27.85
CA TYR A 205 11.15 15.11 -28.49
C TYR A 205 11.06 15.08 -30.03
N ALA A 206 9.86 15.24 -30.61
CA ALA A 206 9.69 15.58 -32.03
C ALA A 206 9.64 17.10 -32.25
N GLU A 207 9.74 17.52 -33.51
CA GLU A 207 9.59 18.91 -33.94
C GLU A 207 8.15 19.42 -33.76
N GLU A 208 7.17 18.51 -33.77
CA GLU A 208 5.76 18.77 -33.46
C GLU A 208 5.32 17.80 -32.36
N VAL A 209 5.11 18.33 -31.15
CA VAL A 209 4.59 17.62 -29.96
C VAL A 209 3.59 18.57 -29.28
N GLU A 210 2.44 18.06 -28.84
CA GLU A 210 1.52 18.88 -28.05
C GLU A 210 2.18 19.32 -26.73
N PRO A 211 2.12 20.60 -26.32
CA PRO A 211 2.79 21.08 -25.10
C PRO A 211 2.33 20.37 -23.81
N TYR A 212 1.25 19.58 -23.85
CA TYR A 212 0.85 18.68 -22.78
C TYR A 212 1.78 17.45 -22.67
N ASP A 213 2.02 16.74 -23.77
CA ASP A 213 2.77 15.48 -23.78
C ASP A 213 4.25 15.70 -23.41
N GLN A 214 4.88 16.76 -23.93
CA GLN A 214 6.25 17.14 -23.56
C GLN A 214 6.37 17.33 -22.04
N ARG A 215 5.43 18.05 -21.41
CA ARG A 215 5.43 18.27 -19.94
C ARG A 215 5.19 16.98 -19.15
N TYR A 216 4.44 16.01 -19.70
CA TYR A 216 4.30 14.69 -19.09
C TYR A 216 5.59 13.86 -19.20
N CYS A 217 6.30 13.92 -20.33
CA CYS A 217 7.61 13.28 -20.48
C CYS A 217 8.65 13.89 -19.51
N GLU A 218 8.74 15.22 -19.44
CA GLU A 218 9.62 15.93 -18.49
C GLU A 218 9.29 15.58 -17.03
N TYR A 219 8.00 15.36 -16.71
CA TYR A 219 7.56 14.88 -15.39
C TYR A 219 8.06 13.45 -15.11
N VAL A 220 7.82 12.50 -16.02
CA VAL A 220 8.24 11.10 -15.86
C VAL A 220 9.76 10.97 -15.79
N GLU A 221 10.50 11.67 -16.65
CA GLU A 221 11.97 11.68 -16.64
C GLU A 221 12.52 12.27 -15.34
N ARG A 222 11.96 13.40 -14.85
CA ARG A 222 12.36 13.99 -13.56
C ARG A 222 12.10 13.04 -12.40
N GLU A 223 10.90 12.47 -12.30
CA GLU A 223 10.51 11.57 -11.20
C GLU A 223 11.33 10.26 -11.24
N TRP A 224 11.66 9.74 -12.43
CA TRP A 224 12.56 8.60 -12.58
C TRP A 224 13.99 8.94 -12.14
N LEU A 225 14.53 10.09 -12.58
CA LEU A 225 15.87 10.54 -12.21
C LEU A 225 15.99 10.86 -10.71
N GLU A 226 15.00 11.50 -10.11
CA GLU A 226 14.97 11.81 -8.67
C GLU A 226 14.81 10.55 -7.83
N SER A 227 13.93 9.62 -8.23
CA SER A 227 13.84 8.31 -7.60
C SER A 227 15.16 7.55 -7.69
N THR A 228 15.76 7.46 -8.88
CA THR A 228 17.03 6.77 -9.10
C THR A 228 18.17 7.39 -8.28
N LYS A 229 18.25 8.73 -8.19
CA LYS A 229 19.20 9.44 -7.31
C LYS A 229 18.95 9.11 -5.83
N LYS A 230 17.69 9.13 -5.37
CA LYS A 230 17.28 8.80 -3.99
C LYS A 230 17.66 7.36 -3.61
N TYR A 231 17.37 6.38 -4.46
CA TYR A 231 17.71 4.98 -4.19
C TYR A 231 19.22 4.68 -4.39
N GLN A 232 19.91 5.38 -5.29
CA GLN A 232 21.38 5.31 -5.38
C GLN A 232 22.05 5.92 -4.13
N ALA A 233 21.52 7.00 -3.56
CA ALA A 233 22.00 7.57 -2.31
C ALA A 233 21.78 6.60 -1.13
N ALA A 234 20.58 6.03 -1.03
CA ALA A 234 20.26 4.99 -0.05
C ALA A 234 21.17 3.74 -0.19
N TYR A 235 21.49 3.32 -1.42
CA TYR A 235 22.43 2.24 -1.67
C TYR A 235 23.86 2.60 -1.24
N LYS A 236 24.31 3.84 -1.46
CA LYS A 236 25.62 4.33 -0.97
C LYS A 236 25.69 4.39 0.56
N GLU A 237 24.60 4.80 1.21
CA GLU A 237 24.44 4.78 2.67
C GLU A 237 24.46 3.34 3.21
N LEU A 238 23.73 2.41 2.57
CA LEU A 238 23.83 0.97 2.85
C LEU A 238 25.25 0.42 2.69
N VAL A 239 25.98 0.78 1.63
CA VAL A 239 27.39 0.39 1.44
C VAL A 239 28.29 0.91 2.56
N ASN A 240 27.98 2.08 3.12
CA ASN A 240 28.68 2.59 4.30
C ASN A 240 28.26 1.85 5.58
N ILE A 241 26.99 1.47 5.74
CA ILE A 241 26.54 0.57 6.83
C ILE A 241 27.22 -0.80 6.71
N LYS A 242 27.32 -1.41 5.51
CA LYS A 242 28.08 -2.65 5.28
C LYS A 242 29.52 -2.51 5.81
N LYS A 243 30.17 -1.37 5.52
CA LYS A 243 31.53 -1.04 6.00
C LYS A 243 31.62 -0.76 7.51
N LYS A 244 30.59 -0.18 8.14
CA LYS A 244 30.51 0.00 9.60
C LYS A 244 30.36 -1.36 10.29
N ILE A 245 29.43 -2.21 9.81
CA ILE A 245 29.21 -3.56 10.32
C ILE A 245 30.48 -4.42 10.19
N ALA A 246 31.18 -4.37 9.05
CA ALA A 246 32.42 -5.11 8.84
C ALA A 246 33.59 -4.69 9.76
N ARG A 247 33.48 -3.55 10.46
CA ARG A 247 34.44 -3.07 11.47
C ARG A 247 34.11 -3.50 12.91
N LEU A 248 32.91 -4.01 13.17
CA LEU A 248 32.52 -4.52 14.48
C LEU A 248 33.46 -5.67 14.91
N LYS A 249 33.87 -5.67 16.18
CA LYS A 249 34.87 -6.62 16.70
C LYS A 249 34.27 -8.03 16.97
N ASP A 250 32.94 -8.15 16.92
CA ASP A 250 32.15 -9.37 17.10
C ASP A 250 32.11 -10.25 15.83
N SER A 251 32.44 -11.54 15.98
CA SER A 251 32.52 -12.51 14.88
C SER A 251 31.21 -13.20 14.51
N GLU A 252 30.18 -13.18 15.36
CA GLU A 252 28.87 -13.78 15.08
C GLU A 252 27.91 -12.75 14.46
N LEU A 253 27.99 -11.49 14.90
CA LEU A 253 27.42 -10.34 14.19
C LEU A 253 27.87 -10.33 12.73
N ARG A 254 29.17 -10.54 12.54
CA ARG A 254 29.82 -10.62 11.23
C ARG A 254 29.48 -11.89 10.47
N GLY A 255 29.55 -13.07 11.07
CA GLY A 255 29.27 -14.35 10.39
C GLY A 255 27.84 -14.47 9.84
N SER A 256 26.85 -13.94 10.56
CA SER A 256 25.46 -13.85 10.08
C SER A 256 25.26 -12.84 8.94
N TYR A 257 26.25 -11.99 8.67
CA TYR A 257 26.22 -10.96 7.64
C TYR A 257 27.01 -11.41 6.40
N ASP A 258 28.25 -11.85 6.60
CA ASP A 258 29.14 -12.41 5.59
C ASP A 258 28.41 -13.56 4.83
N SER A 259 27.74 -14.48 5.53
CA SER A 259 26.96 -15.57 4.89
C SER A 259 25.79 -15.12 4.00
N TYR A 260 25.18 -13.96 4.25
CA TYR A 260 24.14 -13.39 3.38
C TYR A 260 24.74 -12.62 2.21
N LEU A 261 25.89 -11.97 2.43
CA LEU A 261 26.63 -11.29 1.37
C LEU A 261 27.21 -12.29 0.38
N ASP A 262 27.97 -13.30 0.83
CA ASP A 262 28.77 -14.18 -0.04
C ASP A 262 27.94 -14.81 -1.18
N GLN A 263 26.71 -15.25 -0.90
CA GLN A 263 25.78 -15.82 -1.91
C GLN A 263 25.36 -14.85 -3.04
N LYS A 264 25.42 -13.54 -2.80
CA LYS A 264 25.17 -12.49 -3.81
C LYS A 264 26.46 -11.81 -4.29
N GLN A 265 27.49 -11.84 -3.45
CA GLN A 265 28.72 -11.11 -3.65
C GLN A 265 29.55 -11.75 -4.78
N GLU A 266 29.41 -13.05 -5.07
CA GLU A 266 30.10 -13.70 -6.20
C GLU A 266 29.68 -13.18 -7.59
N GLU A 267 28.45 -12.65 -7.76
CA GLU A 267 28.05 -11.95 -8.99
C GLU A 267 28.67 -10.54 -9.08
N LEU A 268 28.85 -9.87 -7.94
CA LEU A 268 29.28 -8.47 -7.85
C LEU A 268 30.81 -8.30 -7.68
N SER A 269 31.50 -9.30 -7.14
CA SER A 269 32.92 -9.24 -6.75
C SER A 269 33.89 -9.36 -7.92
N LYS A 270 33.43 -9.89 -9.07
CA LYS A 270 34.19 -9.91 -10.34
C LYS A 270 34.62 -8.51 -10.82
N ALA A 271 34.13 -7.44 -10.20
CA ALA A 271 34.53 -6.07 -10.48
C ALA A 271 35.73 -5.57 -9.65
N LEU A 272 35.89 -5.96 -8.36
CA LEU A 272 36.75 -5.26 -7.40
C LEU A 272 37.27 -6.15 -6.23
N GLU A 273 38.55 -6.55 -6.30
CA GLU A 273 39.35 -7.06 -5.16
C GLU A 273 39.98 -5.86 -4.37
N THR A 274 40.66 -5.96 -3.21
CA THR A 274 41.34 -7.09 -2.51
C THR A 274 41.50 -6.77 -1.00
N GLU A 275 41.45 -7.79 -0.10
CA GLU A 275 42.08 -7.93 1.27
C GLU A 275 42.09 -6.78 2.34
N SER A 276 42.49 -6.95 3.64
CA SER A 276 42.38 -7.99 4.72
C SER A 276 43.03 -7.40 6.03
N LEU A 277 43.15 -7.97 7.26
CA LEU A 277 42.46 -9.01 8.06
C LEU A 277 42.94 -8.93 9.56
N ARG A 278 42.05 -8.81 10.59
CA ARG A 278 42.26 -9.30 12.00
C ARG A 278 41.05 -9.09 12.95
N LYS A 279 41.08 -9.71 14.16
CA LYS A 279 39.90 -10.02 15.04
C LYS A 279 40.11 -9.69 16.54
N LYS A 280 39.04 -9.43 17.32
CA LYS A 280 38.69 -10.12 18.61
C LYS A 280 37.45 -9.59 19.40
N LYS A 281 36.36 -10.38 19.39
CA LYS A 281 35.55 -10.93 20.51
C LYS A 281 35.02 -10.01 21.64
N ILE A 282 33.68 -9.89 21.75
CA ILE A 282 32.90 -9.32 22.88
C ILE A 282 31.71 -10.27 23.28
N ASN A 283 30.85 -9.88 24.24
CA ASN A 283 30.01 -10.71 25.12
C ASN A 283 28.61 -11.14 24.61
N LYS A 284 28.06 -12.14 25.32
CA LYS A 284 26.87 -12.96 24.99
C LYS A 284 25.50 -12.28 25.19
N ASP A 285 25.37 -11.30 26.06
CA ASP A 285 24.05 -10.72 26.40
C ASP A 285 23.52 -9.78 25.30
N LEU A 286 24.39 -9.39 24.35
CA LEU A 286 24.09 -8.60 23.16
C LEU A 286 23.47 -9.43 22.01
N TYR A 287 23.11 -10.70 22.25
CA TYR A 287 22.77 -11.67 21.21
C TYR A 287 21.28 -11.71 20.85
N GLU A 288 20.40 -11.81 21.86
CA GLU A 288 18.97 -12.07 21.64
C GLU A 288 18.25 -10.86 21.04
N LEU A 289 18.41 -9.68 21.64
CA LEU A 289 17.85 -8.40 21.16
C LEU A 289 18.24 -8.09 19.70
N ASN A 290 19.45 -8.51 19.35
CA ASN A 290 20.15 -8.23 18.11
C ASN A 290 19.71 -9.19 16.99
N SER A 291 19.31 -10.43 17.31
CA SER A 291 18.87 -11.44 16.34
C SER A 291 17.68 -11.00 15.46
N THR A 292 16.67 -10.36 16.07
CA THR A 292 15.49 -9.82 15.36
C THR A 292 15.85 -8.61 14.51
N TYR A 293 16.71 -7.72 15.03
CA TYR A 293 17.14 -6.53 14.31
C TYR A 293 18.04 -6.86 13.11
N ARG A 294 18.95 -7.84 13.25
CA ARG A 294 19.75 -8.42 12.15
C ARG A 294 18.87 -8.92 11.01
N LYS A 295 17.79 -9.66 11.31
CA LYS A 295 16.85 -10.19 10.30
C LYS A 295 16.05 -9.10 9.59
N SER A 296 15.58 -8.09 10.33
CA SER A 296 14.90 -6.93 9.72
C SER A 296 15.84 -6.12 8.82
N LEU A 297 17.10 -5.96 9.25
CA LEU A 297 18.15 -5.29 8.50
C LEU A 297 18.54 -6.05 7.22
N SER A 298 18.79 -7.37 7.28
CA SER A 298 19.18 -8.14 6.09
C SER A 298 18.06 -8.22 5.05
N ALA A 299 16.79 -8.26 5.48
CA ALA A 299 15.64 -8.11 4.57
C ALA A 299 15.61 -6.70 3.92
N SER A 300 15.68 -5.64 4.72
CA SER A 300 15.70 -4.24 4.21
C SER A 300 16.85 -3.99 3.22
N LEU A 301 18.00 -4.64 3.44
CA LEU A 301 19.18 -4.67 2.55
C LEU A 301 18.90 -5.40 1.24
N LYS A 302 18.35 -6.62 1.31
CA LYS A 302 17.98 -7.45 0.14
C LYS A 302 17.09 -6.66 -0.79
N ASP A 303 16.08 -6.02 -0.21
CA ASP A 303 15.02 -5.32 -0.93
C ASP A 303 15.56 -4.04 -1.57
N LEU A 304 16.29 -3.18 -0.85
CA LEU A 304 16.93 -1.98 -1.43
C LEU A 304 17.90 -2.29 -2.58
N GLU A 305 18.69 -3.36 -2.45
CA GLU A 305 19.65 -3.78 -3.47
C GLU A 305 18.96 -4.33 -4.73
N ASN A 306 17.86 -5.07 -4.56
CA ASN A 306 17.04 -5.56 -5.66
C ASN A 306 16.19 -4.45 -6.30
N LEU A 307 15.69 -3.49 -5.52
CA LEU A 307 15.02 -2.28 -6.02
C LEU A 307 15.97 -1.43 -6.87
N PHE A 308 17.24 -1.27 -6.47
CA PHE A 308 18.21 -0.54 -7.29
C PHE A 308 18.63 -1.31 -8.56
N SER A 309 18.92 -2.61 -8.45
CA SER A 309 19.43 -3.42 -9.58
C SER A 309 18.35 -3.89 -10.57
N ARG A 310 17.09 -3.99 -10.13
CA ARG A 310 15.94 -4.49 -10.90
C ARG A 310 14.82 -3.44 -10.99
N GLY A 311 14.40 -2.89 -9.85
CA GLY A 311 13.28 -1.95 -9.75
C GLY A 311 13.47 -0.66 -10.56
N PHE A 312 14.65 -0.04 -10.51
CA PHE A 312 15.00 1.19 -11.23
C PHE A 312 15.89 0.97 -12.46
N ASN A 313 15.85 -0.25 -13.02
CA ASN A 313 16.63 -0.64 -14.20
C ASN A 313 15.69 -0.84 -15.40
N PRO A 314 15.62 0.09 -16.37
CA PRO A 314 14.76 -0.04 -17.56
C PRO A 314 15.02 -1.34 -18.34
N SER A 315 16.28 -1.81 -18.37
CA SER A 315 16.66 -3.04 -19.06
C SER A 315 16.37 -4.34 -18.28
N PHE A 316 15.76 -4.27 -17.09
CA PHE A 316 15.36 -5.45 -16.34
C PHE A 316 13.98 -5.97 -16.78
N ILE A 317 13.97 -7.09 -17.51
CA ILE A 317 12.74 -7.82 -17.85
C ILE A 317 12.60 -9.03 -16.91
N PRO A 318 11.55 -9.12 -16.07
CA PRO A 318 11.32 -10.29 -15.23
C PRO A 318 11.00 -11.52 -16.08
N LYS A 319 11.79 -12.59 -15.92
CA LYS A 319 11.67 -13.85 -16.68
C LYS A 319 10.47 -14.71 -16.24
N ARG A 320 9.23 -14.25 -16.46
CA ARG A 320 8.04 -15.00 -16.04
C ARG A 320 7.87 -16.34 -16.80
N THR A 321 7.04 -17.22 -16.23
CA THR A 321 6.64 -18.54 -16.76
C THR A 321 6.05 -18.48 -18.17
N ALA A 322 5.76 -19.66 -18.75
CA ALA A 322 5.05 -19.80 -20.02
C ALA A 322 3.76 -18.96 -20.08
N ASN A 323 3.38 -18.57 -21.31
CA ASN A 323 2.27 -17.66 -21.65
C ASN A 323 2.44 -16.18 -21.25
N TYR A 324 3.49 -15.80 -20.51
CA TYR A 324 3.84 -14.38 -20.35
C TYR A 324 4.62 -13.87 -21.56
N GLU A 325 3.92 -13.25 -22.51
CA GLU A 325 4.55 -12.48 -23.60
C GLU A 325 4.63 -10.99 -23.21
N PRO A 326 5.85 -10.41 -23.11
CA PRO A 326 6.00 -9.00 -22.73
C PRO A 326 5.24 -8.05 -23.67
N ASN A 327 5.35 -8.27 -24.99
CA ASN A 327 4.90 -7.35 -26.04
C ASN A 327 3.59 -7.78 -26.71
N ASN A 328 2.87 -8.77 -26.15
CA ASN A 328 1.65 -9.32 -26.73
C ASN A 328 0.67 -9.73 -25.61
N PHE A 329 0.18 -8.74 -24.86
CA PHE A 329 -0.79 -8.96 -23.80
C PHE A 329 -2.20 -9.18 -24.35
N SER A 330 -2.95 -10.06 -23.70
CA SER A 330 -4.37 -10.29 -23.95
C SER A 330 -5.11 -10.28 -22.62
N ILE A 331 -6.23 -9.56 -22.57
CA ILE A 331 -7.13 -9.49 -21.41
C ILE A 331 -7.90 -10.80 -21.13
N HIS A 332 -7.63 -11.84 -21.93
CA HIS A 332 -8.06 -13.22 -21.76
C HIS A 332 -6.87 -14.19 -21.52
N ALA A 333 -5.65 -13.68 -21.28
CA ALA A 333 -4.48 -14.51 -21.02
C ALA A 333 -4.58 -15.22 -19.66
N VAL A 334 -4.21 -16.50 -19.65
CA VAL A 334 -4.07 -17.31 -18.44
C VAL A 334 -2.59 -17.54 -18.17
N TYR A 335 -2.09 -16.94 -17.09
CA TYR A 335 -0.76 -17.14 -16.55
C TYR A 335 -0.76 -16.91 -15.02
N GLY A 336 0.32 -17.32 -14.35
CA GLY A 336 0.45 -17.23 -12.90
C GLY A 336 0.65 -18.61 -12.28
N ASN A 337 0.04 -18.84 -11.12
CA ASN A 337 -0.15 -20.14 -10.47
C ASN A 337 -1.09 -20.01 -9.26
N ASN A 338 -1.47 -21.13 -8.66
CA ASN A 338 -2.31 -21.24 -7.46
C ASN A 338 -1.61 -20.89 -6.12
N ASP A 339 -0.34 -20.46 -6.14
CA ASP A 339 0.44 -20.12 -4.93
C ASP A 339 0.05 -18.74 -4.39
N PHE A 340 -1.15 -18.66 -3.81
CA PHE A 340 -1.74 -17.43 -3.26
C PHE A 340 -0.89 -16.81 -2.12
N HIS A 341 0.08 -17.54 -1.56
CA HIS A 341 1.07 -16.94 -0.65
C HIS A 341 1.88 -15.84 -1.34
N GLY A 342 2.08 -15.95 -2.65
CA GLY A 342 2.90 -15.02 -3.41
C GLY A 342 4.37 -15.02 -2.96
N SER A 343 5.16 -14.22 -3.64
CA SER A 343 6.57 -14.00 -3.34
C SER A 343 6.81 -12.92 -2.27
N TYR A 344 5.83 -12.04 -2.04
CA TYR A 344 5.94 -10.86 -1.18
C TYR A 344 4.85 -10.84 -0.07
N LEU A 345 5.04 -11.67 0.96
CA LEU A 345 4.15 -11.85 2.10
C LEU A 345 4.15 -10.65 3.08
N GLY A 346 3.03 -9.95 3.21
CA GLY A 346 2.88 -8.95 4.28
C GLY A 346 1.64 -8.06 4.21
N HIS A 347 1.47 -7.36 3.08
CA HIS A 347 0.42 -6.36 2.96
C HIS A 347 -0.97 -7.01 2.86
N GLY A 348 -1.18 -7.93 1.91
CA GLY A 348 -2.42 -8.71 1.76
C GLY A 348 -2.83 -9.48 3.02
N THR A 349 -1.84 -9.90 3.82
CA THR A 349 -2.05 -10.48 5.16
C THR A 349 -2.68 -9.48 6.15
N GLY A 350 -2.22 -8.24 6.18
CA GLY A 350 -2.82 -7.20 7.04
C GLY A 350 -4.13 -6.62 6.51
N VAL A 351 -4.33 -6.62 5.18
CA VAL A 351 -5.60 -6.23 4.56
C VAL A 351 -6.69 -7.24 4.90
N SER A 352 -6.41 -8.54 4.77
CA SER A 352 -7.31 -9.63 5.17
C SER A 352 -7.56 -9.68 6.68
N GLY A 353 -6.52 -9.44 7.48
CA GLY A 353 -6.65 -9.29 8.94
C GLY A 353 -7.53 -8.12 9.36
N THR A 354 -7.53 -7.02 8.58
CA THR A 354 -8.37 -5.85 8.87
C THR A 354 -9.81 -6.09 8.40
N PHE A 355 -10.00 -6.63 7.20
CA PHE A 355 -11.32 -6.99 6.64
C PHE A 355 -12.10 -7.86 7.63
N SER A 356 -11.45 -8.91 8.15
CA SER A 356 -12.07 -9.88 9.06
C SER A 356 -12.45 -9.30 10.43
N THR A 357 -11.99 -8.11 10.83
CA THR A 357 -12.42 -7.48 12.10
C THR A 357 -13.92 -7.16 12.13
N VAL A 358 -14.48 -6.67 11.02
CA VAL A 358 -15.88 -6.23 10.95
C VAL A 358 -16.88 -7.39 11.06
N PRO A 359 -16.81 -8.49 10.27
CA PRO A 359 -17.73 -9.61 10.43
C PRO A 359 -17.54 -10.32 11.77
N ARG A 360 -16.30 -10.50 12.24
CA ARG A 360 -15.99 -11.11 13.54
C ARG A 360 -16.64 -10.35 14.70
N GLU A 361 -16.56 -9.02 14.68
CA GLU A 361 -17.22 -8.19 15.68
C GLU A 361 -18.74 -8.21 15.53
N MET A 362 -19.29 -8.16 14.30
CA MET A 362 -20.74 -8.30 14.07
C MET A 362 -21.26 -9.65 14.60
N GLY A 363 -20.43 -10.69 14.58
CA GLY A 363 -20.62 -11.99 15.20
C GLY A 363 -20.58 -13.13 14.19
N SER A 364 -20.61 -14.38 14.67
CA SER A 364 -20.49 -15.57 13.81
C SER A 364 -21.50 -15.62 12.66
N TRP A 365 -22.71 -15.10 12.85
CA TRP A 365 -23.74 -14.99 11.80
C TRP A 365 -23.32 -14.09 10.62
N ALA A 366 -22.38 -13.18 10.83
CA ALA A 366 -21.85 -12.25 9.84
C ALA A 366 -20.58 -12.80 9.16
N GLU A 367 -19.73 -13.51 9.91
CA GLU A 367 -18.66 -14.36 9.34
C GLU A 367 -19.25 -15.46 8.44
N ASP A 368 -20.40 -16.02 8.83
CA ASP A 368 -21.19 -16.95 8.02
C ASP A 368 -21.60 -16.35 6.66
N TRP A 369 -21.82 -15.03 6.56
CA TRP A 369 -22.28 -14.41 5.32
C TRP A 369 -21.17 -14.18 4.29
N VAL A 370 -19.90 -14.18 4.67
CA VAL A 370 -18.79 -13.74 3.83
C VAL A 370 -17.76 -14.83 3.55
N GLU A 371 -17.06 -14.69 2.43
CA GLU A 371 -15.85 -15.45 2.11
C GLU A 371 -14.88 -14.62 1.26
N ILE A 372 -13.60 -14.93 1.35
CA ILE A 372 -12.49 -14.17 0.76
C ILE A 372 -11.81 -15.00 -0.33
N ILE A 373 -11.50 -14.37 -1.47
CA ILE A 373 -10.57 -14.91 -2.46
C ILE A 373 -9.29 -14.05 -2.43
N PRO A 374 -8.15 -14.55 -1.91
CA PRO A 374 -6.84 -13.93 -2.11
C PRO A 374 -6.44 -13.92 -3.59
N ILE A 375 -5.98 -12.77 -4.09
CA ILE A 375 -5.42 -12.64 -5.45
C ILE A 375 -4.13 -11.84 -5.37
N SER A 376 -3.00 -12.46 -5.73
CA SER A 376 -1.68 -11.82 -5.65
C SER A 376 -1.29 -11.18 -6.99
N VAL A 377 -1.11 -9.85 -6.99
CA VAL A 377 -0.71 -9.03 -8.15
C VAL A 377 0.45 -8.07 -7.86
N VAL A 378 0.84 -7.92 -6.58
CA VAL A 378 1.84 -6.92 -6.14
C VAL A 378 3.19 -7.61 -5.82
N PRO A 379 4.18 -7.60 -6.73
CA PRO A 379 5.57 -7.94 -6.42
C PRO A 379 6.26 -6.81 -5.64
N GLN A 380 7.45 -7.06 -5.11
CA GLN A 380 8.33 -5.96 -4.73
C GLN A 380 8.71 -5.16 -5.99
N GLY A 381 8.32 -3.88 -6.02
CA GLY A 381 8.49 -3.03 -7.20
C GLY A 381 7.19 -2.41 -7.72
N ARG A 382 6.01 -2.78 -7.19
CA ARG A 382 4.65 -2.37 -7.65
C ARG A 382 4.07 -3.23 -8.77
N GLU A 383 2.79 -3.49 -8.61
CA GLU A 383 1.83 -4.13 -9.51
C GLU A 383 2.01 -3.74 -10.98
N ARG A 384 1.87 -4.68 -11.93
CA ARG A 384 1.70 -4.34 -13.36
C ARG A 384 0.23 -4.20 -13.69
N ASP A 385 -0.10 -3.28 -14.58
CA ASP A 385 -1.48 -3.03 -15.02
C ASP A 385 -2.15 -4.31 -15.56
N ARG A 386 -1.43 -5.14 -16.34
CA ARG A 386 -1.91 -6.47 -16.77
C ARG A 386 -2.25 -7.44 -15.62
N ASP A 387 -1.45 -7.46 -14.56
CA ASP A 387 -1.67 -8.33 -13.40
C ASP A 387 -2.93 -7.88 -12.63
N VAL A 388 -3.13 -6.55 -12.50
CA VAL A 388 -4.33 -5.95 -11.90
C VAL A 388 -5.57 -6.21 -12.75
N ALA A 389 -5.48 -6.04 -14.08
CA ALA A 389 -6.59 -6.22 -15.00
C ALA A 389 -7.10 -7.68 -15.00
N LEU A 390 -6.18 -8.66 -15.07
CA LEU A 390 -6.54 -10.07 -14.96
C LEU A 390 -7.04 -10.44 -13.56
N GLY A 391 -6.43 -9.90 -12.49
CA GLY A 391 -6.89 -10.09 -11.12
C GLY A 391 -8.35 -9.64 -10.91
N ILE A 392 -8.71 -8.46 -11.43
CA ILE A 392 -10.10 -7.96 -11.38
C ILE A 392 -11.03 -8.88 -12.19
N ARG A 393 -10.64 -9.34 -13.39
CA ARG A 393 -11.48 -10.24 -14.21
C ARG A 393 -11.65 -11.62 -13.58
N TYR A 394 -10.60 -12.20 -13.00
CA TYR A 394 -10.67 -13.45 -12.24
C TYR A 394 -11.60 -13.32 -11.03
N ALA A 395 -11.50 -12.22 -10.27
CA ALA A 395 -12.43 -11.93 -9.17
C ALA A 395 -13.91 -11.92 -9.62
N VAL A 396 -14.22 -11.22 -10.71
CA VAL A 396 -15.58 -11.14 -11.27
C VAL A 396 -16.06 -12.51 -11.77
N ASN A 397 -15.21 -13.25 -12.50
CA ASN A 397 -15.53 -14.59 -13.00
C ASN A 397 -15.78 -15.60 -11.87
N GLN A 398 -14.98 -15.54 -10.80
CA GLN A 398 -15.19 -16.32 -9.57
C GLN A 398 -16.43 -15.85 -8.77
N GLY A 399 -17.16 -14.82 -9.22
CA GLY A 399 -18.42 -14.38 -8.62
C GLY A 399 -18.28 -13.41 -7.45
N ALA A 400 -17.14 -12.72 -7.31
CA ALA A 400 -16.96 -11.69 -6.30
C ALA A 400 -18.01 -10.57 -6.45
N LYS A 401 -18.46 -10.02 -5.31
CA LYS A 401 -19.38 -8.87 -5.25
C LYS A 401 -18.76 -7.63 -4.64
N VAL A 402 -17.60 -7.77 -4.00
CA VAL A 402 -16.72 -6.66 -3.61
C VAL A 402 -15.28 -7.04 -3.98
N ILE A 403 -14.54 -6.09 -4.55
CA ILE A 403 -13.11 -6.20 -4.86
C ILE A 403 -12.37 -5.14 -4.06
N SER A 404 -11.50 -5.55 -3.14
CA SER A 404 -10.66 -4.65 -2.32
C SER A 404 -9.30 -4.46 -2.98
N LEU A 405 -8.96 -3.23 -3.35
CA LEU A 405 -7.70 -2.80 -3.97
C LEU A 405 -6.93 -1.87 -3.01
N SER A 406 -6.20 -2.44 -2.05
CA SER A 406 -5.49 -1.65 -1.03
C SER A 406 -4.15 -1.03 -1.50
N PHE A 407 -3.93 -0.95 -2.81
CA PHE A 407 -2.70 -0.48 -3.46
C PHE A 407 -2.97 0.66 -4.46
N GLY A 408 -1.95 1.05 -5.24
CA GLY A 408 -2.09 1.89 -6.43
C GLY A 408 -0.89 2.84 -6.62
N SER A 409 -0.65 3.26 -7.85
CA SER A 409 0.59 3.91 -8.30
C SER A 409 0.36 5.34 -8.81
N LYS A 410 1.42 6.14 -8.86
CA LYS A 410 1.44 7.44 -9.58
C LYS A 410 1.67 7.29 -11.09
N PHE A 411 2.13 6.13 -11.53
CA PHE A 411 2.48 5.81 -12.92
C PHE A 411 1.90 4.45 -13.31
N SER A 412 1.37 4.37 -14.51
CA SER A 412 0.69 3.20 -15.07
C SER A 412 1.08 3.08 -16.54
N SER A 413 1.33 1.85 -16.99
CA SER A 413 1.96 1.55 -18.29
C SER A 413 0.95 1.44 -19.43
N GLU A 414 1.38 0.94 -20.60
CA GLU A 414 0.53 0.77 -21.80
C GLU A 414 -0.76 -0.03 -21.54
N ASP A 415 -0.70 -1.03 -20.66
CA ASP A 415 -1.83 -1.89 -20.31
C ASP A 415 -2.91 -1.20 -19.44
N ARG A 416 -2.76 0.10 -19.11
CA ARG A 416 -3.72 0.92 -18.32
C ARG A 416 -5.17 0.78 -18.80
N HIS A 417 -5.38 0.75 -20.11
CA HIS A 417 -6.70 0.67 -20.73
C HIS A 417 -7.42 -0.64 -20.38
N TYR A 418 -6.71 -1.77 -20.36
CA TYR A 418 -7.24 -3.05 -19.92
C TYR A 418 -7.65 -3.07 -18.44
N VAL A 419 -7.00 -2.27 -17.58
CA VAL A 419 -7.46 -2.12 -16.18
C VAL A 419 -8.80 -1.39 -16.14
N PHE A 420 -9.00 -0.37 -16.98
CA PHE A 420 -10.30 0.29 -17.10
C PHE A 420 -11.38 -0.65 -17.67
N GLU A 421 -11.05 -1.45 -18.69
CA GLU A 421 -11.95 -2.49 -19.21
C GLU A 421 -12.30 -3.55 -18.15
N ALA A 422 -11.36 -3.94 -17.30
CA ALA A 422 -11.62 -4.85 -16.18
C ALA A 422 -12.51 -4.22 -15.11
N MET A 423 -12.31 -2.93 -14.77
CA MET A 423 -13.19 -2.19 -13.85
C MET A 423 -14.61 -2.01 -14.41
N LYS A 424 -14.72 -1.76 -15.73
CA LYS A 424 -15.99 -1.71 -16.46
C LYS A 424 -16.70 -3.05 -16.49
N TYR A 425 -15.96 -4.14 -16.73
CA TYR A 425 -16.48 -5.50 -16.65
C TYR A 425 -17.03 -5.84 -15.25
N ALA A 426 -16.37 -5.38 -14.19
CA ALA A 426 -16.88 -5.50 -12.82
C ALA A 426 -18.17 -4.69 -12.59
N GLU A 427 -18.25 -3.44 -13.07
CA GLU A 427 -19.48 -2.64 -13.03
C GLU A 427 -20.64 -3.32 -13.76
N ASP A 428 -20.38 -3.82 -14.97
CA ASP A 428 -21.37 -4.48 -15.82
C ASP A 428 -21.84 -5.86 -15.24
N HIS A 429 -21.15 -6.39 -14.21
CA HIS A 429 -21.51 -7.62 -13.47
C HIS A 429 -22.04 -7.37 -12.04
N ASP A 430 -22.42 -6.12 -11.70
CA ASP A 430 -22.88 -5.73 -10.36
C ASP A 430 -21.82 -6.07 -9.28
N VAL A 431 -20.60 -5.59 -9.48
CA VAL A 431 -19.48 -5.76 -8.55
C VAL A 431 -18.94 -4.39 -8.10
N LEU A 432 -18.80 -4.24 -6.78
CA LEU A 432 -18.18 -3.07 -6.15
C LEU A 432 -16.65 -3.15 -6.24
N ILE A 433 -15.99 -2.05 -6.54
CA ILE A 433 -14.54 -1.90 -6.41
C ILE A 433 -14.26 -0.89 -5.30
N VAL A 434 -13.36 -1.23 -4.38
CA VAL A 434 -13.04 -0.41 -3.20
C VAL A 434 -11.53 -0.20 -3.20
N GLN A 435 -11.07 0.97 -3.60
CA GLN A 435 -9.64 1.28 -3.76
C GLN A 435 -9.16 2.26 -2.68
N ALA A 436 -7.95 2.06 -2.18
CA ALA A 436 -7.27 3.02 -1.32
C ALA A 436 -7.06 4.37 -2.05
N ALA A 437 -7.16 5.49 -1.34
CA ALA A 437 -6.80 6.80 -1.91
C ALA A 437 -5.27 6.95 -2.11
N GLY A 438 -4.44 6.19 -1.39
CA GLY A 438 -2.97 6.31 -1.44
C GLY A 438 -2.42 7.24 -0.35
N ASN A 439 -1.14 7.05 -0.02
CA ASN A 439 -0.51 7.54 1.21
C ASN A 439 0.52 8.67 0.98
N ASP A 440 0.27 9.53 -0.01
CA ASP A 440 1.18 10.59 -0.46
C ASP A 440 0.85 12.01 0.05
N GLY A 441 -0.30 12.21 0.71
CA GLY A 441 -0.75 13.54 1.15
C GLY A 441 -1.02 14.55 0.01
N GLN A 442 -1.19 14.08 -1.23
CA GLN A 442 -1.33 14.89 -2.44
C GLN A 442 -2.77 14.84 -3.01
N GLU A 443 -3.07 15.71 -3.97
CA GLU A 443 -4.32 15.62 -4.74
C GLU A 443 -4.27 14.43 -5.71
N ASN A 444 -5.34 13.64 -5.73
CA ASN A 444 -5.56 12.56 -6.70
C ASN A 444 -6.24 13.12 -7.96
N THR A 445 -5.51 13.05 -9.06
CA THR A 445 -5.92 13.49 -10.40
C THR A 445 -5.85 12.31 -11.39
N LEU A 446 -6.35 12.52 -12.61
CA LEU A 446 -6.25 11.54 -13.71
C LEU A 446 -4.80 11.17 -14.08
N LEU A 447 -3.81 11.95 -13.62
CA LEU A 447 -2.43 11.89 -14.11
C LEU A 447 -1.45 11.28 -13.10
N ASN A 448 -1.86 11.16 -11.83
CA ASN A 448 -0.99 10.77 -10.71
C ASN A 448 -1.64 9.76 -9.73
N ARG A 449 -2.77 9.14 -10.10
CA ARG A 449 -3.39 8.05 -9.34
C ARG A 449 -3.93 6.98 -10.28
N PHE A 450 -3.40 5.76 -10.16
CA PHE A 450 -3.79 4.60 -10.97
C PHE A 450 -3.99 3.35 -10.11
N PRO A 451 -4.98 2.49 -10.42
CA PRO A 451 -6.08 2.77 -11.33
C PRO A 451 -6.92 3.98 -10.87
N HIS A 452 -7.69 4.55 -11.80
CA HIS A 452 -8.66 5.63 -11.55
C HIS A 452 -10.02 5.26 -12.16
N PRO A 453 -11.14 5.72 -11.59
CA PRO A 453 -12.47 5.31 -12.06
C PRO A 453 -12.89 5.92 -13.40
N TYR A 454 -12.07 6.71 -14.10
CA TYR A 454 -12.47 7.43 -15.33
C TYR A 454 -11.90 6.81 -16.61
N GLU A 455 -12.69 6.84 -17.68
CA GLU A 455 -12.27 6.62 -19.07
C GLU A 455 -11.42 7.82 -19.52
N THR A 456 -10.22 7.60 -20.06
CA THR A 456 -9.29 8.68 -20.47
C THR A 456 -9.31 8.96 -21.98
N SER A 457 -10.43 8.70 -22.64
CA SER A 457 -10.65 9.11 -24.03
C SER A 457 -11.13 10.56 -24.10
N GLU A 458 -10.62 11.35 -25.05
CA GLU A 458 -11.00 12.77 -25.24
C GLU A 458 -12.51 13.01 -25.46
N LEU A 459 -13.27 11.96 -25.81
CA LEU A 459 -14.67 12.02 -26.20
C LEU A 459 -15.65 11.56 -25.10
N SER A 460 -15.18 11.04 -23.96
CA SER A 460 -16.01 10.45 -22.89
C SER A 460 -15.31 10.50 -21.53
N SER A 461 -15.99 11.03 -20.51
CA SER A 461 -15.55 11.03 -19.11
C SER A 461 -16.35 10.06 -18.24
N ARG A 462 -16.65 8.85 -18.74
CA ARG A 462 -17.36 7.81 -17.96
C ARG A 462 -16.60 7.50 -16.66
N LYS A 463 -17.19 7.85 -15.51
CA LYS A 463 -16.80 7.32 -14.19
C LYS A 463 -17.44 5.95 -14.00
N ILE A 464 -16.67 4.95 -13.58
CA ILE A 464 -17.17 3.66 -13.09
C ILE A 464 -17.99 3.92 -11.82
N ALA A 465 -19.31 3.69 -11.88
CA ALA A 465 -20.21 4.08 -10.80
C ALA A 465 -20.21 3.09 -9.61
N SER A 466 -19.68 1.88 -9.78
CA SER A 466 -19.47 0.92 -8.68
C SER A 466 -18.10 1.01 -8.01
N HIS A 467 -17.23 1.93 -8.43
CA HIS A 467 -15.88 2.10 -7.87
C HIS A 467 -15.88 3.22 -6.80
N ILE A 468 -15.53 2.85 -5.56
CA ILE A 468 -15.39 3.70 -4.37
C ILE A 468 -13.90 3.91 -4.05
N VAL A 469 -13.47 5.16 -3.92
CA VAL A 469 -12.11 5.50 -3.44
C VAL A 469 -12.16 5.93 -1.96
N VAL A 470 -11.31 5.31 -1.14
CA VAL A 470 -11.33 5.40 0.33
C VAL A 470 -10.12 6.19 0.86
N GLY A 471 -10.39 7.40 1.33
CA GLY A 471 -9.42 8.22 2.08
C GLY A 471 -9.28 7.77 3.54
N GLY A 472 -8.21 8.20 4.20
CA GLY A 472 -7.90 7.77 5.55
C GLY A 472 -8.35 8.78 6.61
N SER A 473 -8.95 8.31 7.71
CA SER A 473 -9.21 9.12 8.91
C SER A 473 -8.44 8.64 10.14
N GLY A 474 -8.17 9.57 11.07
CA GLY A 474 -7.60 9.30 12.39
C GLY A 474 -8.59 9.61 13.53
N PRO A 475 -8.33 9.16 14.76
CA PRO A 475 -9.13 9.54 15.91
C PRO A 475 -8.82 10.97 16.37
N LYS A 476 -9.67 11.51 17.25
CA LYS A 476 -9.63 12.90 17.74
C LYS A 476 -8.57 13.14 18.82
N ASP A 477 -7.31 12.79 18.53
CA ASP A 477 -6.16 13.01 19.43
C ASP A 477 -5.32 14.23 19.01
N LYS A 478 -5.06 15.13 19.96
CA LYS A 478 -4.17 16.28 19.80
C LYS A 478 -2.72 15.90 19.52
N SER A 479 -2.30 14.67 19.80
CA SER A 479 -0.95 14.19 19.44
C SER A 479 -0.72 14.07 17.92
N PHE A 480 -1.80 14.05 17.13
CA PHE A 480 -1.78 14.05 15.66
C PHE A 480 -2.10 15.41 15.03
N ASN A 481 -2.55 16.39 15.83
CA ASN A 481 -2.68 17.77 15.38
C ASN A 481 -1.29 18.38 15.16
N ASP A 482 -1.19 19.36 14.25
CA ASP A 482 0.03 20.15 14.10
C ASP A 482 0.35 20.96 15.38
N LYS A 483 1.57 21.50 15.47
CA LYS A 483 2.00 22.45 16.53
C LYS A 483 1.01 23.60 16.75
N ASN A 484 0.24 23.97 15.72
CA ASN A 484 -0.81 24.98 15.77
C ASN A 484 -2.15 24.49 16.36
N ASN A 485 -2.25 23.26 16.87
CA ASN A 485 -3.44 22.64 17.49
C ASN A 485 -4.67 22.43 16.59
N VAL A 486 -4.64 22.79 15.31
CA VAL A 486 -5.74 22.55 14.34
C VAL A 486 -6.01 21.04 14.21
N TRP A 487 -7.29 20.64 14.25
CA TRP A 487 -7.73 19.25 14.14
C TRP A 487 -8.17 18.93 12.72
N SER A 488 -7.53 17.93 12.10
CA SER A 488 -7.98 17.33 10.84
C SER A 488 -8.62 15.97 11.12
N LEU A 489 -9.74 15.69 10.46
CA LEU A 489 -10.38 14.38 10.47
C LEU A 489 -9.63 13.37 9.59
N ALA A 490 -9.13 13.84 8.45
CA ALA A 490 -8.33 13.05 7.52
C ALA A 490 -6.89 12.90 8.02
N CYS A 491 -6.29 11.72 7.79
CA CYS A 491 -4.87 11.50 8.03
C CYS A 491 -4.04 12.48 7.21
N ARG A 492 -2.99 13.08 7.80
CA ARG A 492 -2.08 13.99 7.10
C ARG A 492 -1.53 13.40 5.79
N ASP A 493 -1.23 12.10 5.80
CA ASP A 493 -0.60 11.43 4.66
C ASP A 493 -1.65 10.82 3.71
N SER A 494 -2.97 10.95 3.99
CA SER A 494 -4.01 10.53 3.04
C SER A 494 -4.01 11.45 1.83
N SER A 495 -3.98 10.87 0.64
CA SER A 495 -4.26 11.60 -0.59
C SER A 495 -5.75 12.02 -0.63
N TRP A 496 -6.04 13.11 -1.33
CA TRP A 496 -7.31 13.86 -1.25
C TRP A 496 -7.80 14.31 -2.64
N GLY A 497 -8.89 15.09 -2.70
CA GLY A 497 -9.44 15.67 -3.93
C GLY A 497 -10.63 14.89 -4.50
N ASN A 498 -11.18 15.38 -5.61
CA ASN A 498 -12.49 14.99 -6.19
C ASN A 498 -12.64 13.51 -6.61
N MET A 499 -11.59 12.69 -6.46
CA MET A 499 -11.68 11.24 -6.62
C MET A 499 -12.13 10.52 -5.34
N VAL A 500 -11.87 11.06 -4.15
CA VAL A 500 -12.09 10.39 -2.86
C VAL A 500 -13.57 10.46 -2.47
N ASP A 501 -14.27 9.33 -2.54
CA ASP A 501 -15.71 9.28 -2.29
C ASP A 501 -16.04 9.27 -0.77
N VAL A 502 -15.24 8.61 0.08
CA VAL A 502 -15.47 8.48 1.53
C VAL A 502 -14.17 8.40 2.35
N LEU A 503 -14.24 8.65 3.66
CA LEU A 503 -13.14 8.44 4.62
C LEU A 503 -13.37 7.19 5.50
N SER A 504 -12.29 6.50 5.86
CA SER A 504 -12.32 5.31 6.72
C SER A 504 -11.14 5.27 7.70
N PRO A 505 -11.34 4.84 8.97
CA PRO A 505 -10.28 4.72 9.97
C PRO A 505 -9.02 4.00 9.48
N SER A 506 -7.90 4.73 9.49
CA SER A 506 -6.66 4.33 8.79
C SER A 506 -5.37 4.52 9.61
N ILE A 507 -5.45 4.84 10.91
CA ILE A 507 -4.27 4.93 11.80
C ILE A 507 -4.46 4.02 13.03
N TYR A 508 -3.41 3.29 13.41
CA TYR A 508 -3.43 2.29 14.48
C TYR A 508 -4.57 1.28 14.31
N ILE A 509 -4.64 0.68 13.12
CA ILE A 509 -5.50 -0.46 12.89
C ILE A 509 -4.73 -1.71 13.31
N LYS A 510 -5.28 -2.44 14.30
CA LYS A 510 -4.64 -3.64 14.85
C LYS A 510 -5.05 -4.84 13.98
N THR A 511 -4.09 -5.45 13.32
CA THR A 511 -4.33 -6.45 12.27
C THR A 511 -3.24 -7.52 12.24
N SER A 512 -3.49 -8.60 11.51
CA SER A 512 -2.58 -9.71 11.26
C SER A 512 -1.28 -9.28 10.57
N TYR A 513 -0.21 -10.06 10.79
CA TYR A 513 1.15 -9.74 10.36
C TYR A 513 1.86 -11.01 9.88
N SER A 514 2.67 -10.93 8.81
CA SER A 514 3.19 -12.13 8.12
C SER A 514 4.31 -12.89 8.85
N THR A 515 4.72 -12.46 10.06
CA THR A 515 5.84 -13.10 10.80
C THR A 515 5.49 -14.44 11.45
N SER A 516 4.21 -14.74 11.68
CA SER A 516 3.71 -16.07 12.07
C SER A 516 2.20 -16.15 11.82
N LYS A 517 1.61 -17.36 11.82
CA LYS A 517 0.16 -17.58 11.61
C LYS A 517 -0.76 -16.95 12.67
N ASN A 518 -0.19 -16.28 13.67
CA ASN A 518 -0.87 -15.62 14.79
C ASN A 518 -0.27 -14.26 15.21
N ALA A 519 0.65 -13.69 14.42
CA ALA A 519 1.29 -12.41 14.74
C ALA A 519 0.35 -11.24 14.43
N LYS A 520 0.24 -10.28 15.37
CA LYS A 520 -0.66 -9.11 15.22
C LYS A 520 0.10 -7.82 15.49
N GLY A 521 0.02 -6.88 14.54
CA GLY A 521 0.71 -5.59 14.54
C GLY A 521 -0.24 -4.40 14.49
N TRP A 522 0.32 -3.19 14.48
CA TRP A 522 -0.41 -1.94 14.26
C TRP A 522 0.02 -1.34 12.93
N LYS A 523 -0.88 -1.28 11.95
CA LYS A 523 -0.65 -0.67 10.63
C LYS A 523 -1.29 0.73 10.55
N ALA A 524 -0.80 1.54 9.62
CA ALA A 524 -1.38 2.83 9.27
C ALA A 524 -1.26 3.07 7.77
N GLY A 525 -2.28 3.70 7.18
CA GLY A 525 -2.40 3.94 5.74
C GLY A 525 -3.84 3.71 5.25
N THR A 526 -4.20 4.32 4.13
CA THR A 526 -5.49 4.14 3.44
C THR A 526 -5.77 2.67 3.07
N SER A 527 -4.72 1.88 2.90
CA SER A 527 -4.73 0.43 2.78
C SER A 527 -5.36 -0.31 3.98
N SER A 528 -5.40 0.31 5.16
CA SER A 528 -6.09 -0.21 6.35
C SER A 528 -7.56 0.22 6.41
N GLY A 529 -7.92 1.42 5.94
CA GLY A 529 -9.32 1.87 5.88
C GLY A 529 -10.15 1.18 4.78
N THR A 530 -9.50 0.85 3.66
CA THR A 530 -10.10 0.19 2.48
C THR A 530 -10.78 -1.16 2.80
N PRO A 531 -10.14 -2.13 3.49
CA PRO A 531 -10.78 -3.40 3.84
C PRO A 531 -11.92 -3.27 4.86
N LEU A 532 -11.95 -2.23 5.70
CA LEU A 532 -13.10 -1.95 6.57
C LEU A 532 -14.34 -1.61 5.72
N VAL A 533 -14.19 -0.71 4.74
CA VAL A 533 -15.25 -0.36 3.78
C VAL A 533 -15.69 -1.58 2.97
N SER A 534 -14.74 -2.40 2.51
CA SER A 534 -15.03 -3.64 1.78
C SER A 534 -15.86 -4.63 2.61
N ALA A 535 -15.57 -4.76 3.91
CA ALA A 535 -16.34 -5.61 4.81
C ALA A 535 -17.74 -5.05 5.11
N MET A 536 -17.86 -3.72 5.30
CA MET A 536 -19.17 -3.04 5.44
C MET A 536 -20.07 -3.30 4.21
N LEU A 537 -19.50 -3.19 3.01
CA LEU A 537 -20.21 -3.44 1.75
C LEU A 537 -20.59 -4.92 1.55
N ALA A 538 -19.73 -5.85 1.97
CA ALA A 538 -20.04 -7.28 1.93
C ALA A 538 -21.22 -7.65 2.85
N ILE A 539 -21.23 -7.12 4.07
CA ILE A 539 -22.38 -7.26 4.99
C ILE A 539 -23.63 -6.58 4.43
N ALA A 540 -23.51 -5.39 3.83
CA ALA A 540 -24.63 -4.71 3.18
C ALA A 540 -25.25 -5.56 2.03
N LYS A 541 -24.45 -6.09 1.10
CA LYS A 541 -24.95 -6.94 0.00
C LYS A 541 -25.56 -8.26 0.52
N ALA A 542 -25.09 -8.80 1.65
CA ALA A 542 -25.68 -9.97 2.29
C ALA A 542 -27.09 -9.67 2.86
N GLN A 543 -27.28 -8.47 3.41
CA GLN A 543 -28.55 -8.05 4.00
C GLN A 543 -29.56 -7.55 2.96
N PHE A 544 -29.08 -6.90 1.90
CA PHE A 544 -29.87 -6.27 0.85
C PHE A 544 -29.41 -6.74 -0.55
N PRO A 545 -29.53 -8.05 -0.87
CA PRO A 545 -29.02 -8.62 -2.13
C PRO A 545 -29.77 -8.10 -3.37
N SER A 546 -30.96 -7.53 -3.16
CA SER A 546 -31.81 -6.78 -4.08
C SER A 546 -31.16 -5.51 -4.64
N LEU A 547 -30.30 -4.84 -3.86
CA LEU A 547 -29.74 -3.54 -4.22
C LEU A 547 -28.46 -3.70 -5.05
N ASP A 548 -28.31 -2.90 -6.10
CA ASP A 548 -27.15 -2.96 -6.99
C ASP A 548 -25.92 -2.23 -6.41
N ALA A 549 -24.75 -2.52 -6.97
CA ALA A 549 -23.48 -1.92 -6.57
C ALA A 549 -23.49 -0.38 -6.58
N LYS A 550 -24.28 0.24 -7.47
CA LYS A 550 -24.36 1.70 -7.62
C LYS A 550 -25.20 2.31 -6.48
N THR A 551 -26.33 1.68 -6.16
CA THR A 551 -27.17 2.01 -5.00
C THR A 551 -26.42 1.83 -3.69
N LEU A 552 -25.67 0.72 -3.55
CA LEU A 552 -24.81 0.49 -2.37
C LEU A 552 -23.73 1.56 -2.23
N LYS A 553 -23.13 2.04 -3.32
CA LYS A 553 -22.20 3.18 -3.28
C LYS A 553 -22.88 4.47 -2.82
N SER A 554 -23.99 4.87 -3.46
CA SER A 554 -24.68 6.12 -3.11
C SER A 554 -25.08 6.14 -1.64
N ALA A 555 -25.75 5.08 -1.16
CA ALA A 555 -26.14 4.96 0.24
C ALA A 555 -24.95 5.02 1.21
N LEU A 556 -23.76 4.52 0.84
CA LEU A 556 -22.54 4.67 1.66
C LEU A 556 -22.07 6.13 1.74
N MET A 557 -22.10 6.86 0.63
CA MET A 557 -21.67 8.27 0.55
C MET A 557 -22.65 9.23 1.23
N ASP A 558 -23.95 8.93 1.18
CA ASP A 558 -25.01 9.75 1.77
C ASP A 558 -25.16 9.48 3.28
N SER A 559 -25.01 8.23 3.72
CA SER A 559 -25.01 7.88 5.14
C SER A 559 -23.75 8.27 5.91
N ALA A 560 -22.63 8.57 5.22
CA ALA A 560 -21.37 8.92 5.84
C ALA A 560 -21.45 10.18 6.73
N ARG A 561 -20.77 10.18 7.88
CA ARG A 561 -20.73 11.31 8.83
C ARG A 561 -19.88 12.45 8.26
N ARG A 562 -20.55 13.49 7.74
CA ARG A 562 -19.93 14.74 7.28
C ARG A 562 -19.79 15.71 8.46
N HIS A 563 -18.64 16.36 8.57
CA HIS A 563 -18.38 17.36 9.62
C HIS A 563 -18.40 18.76 8.98
N HIS A 564 -19.45 19.53 9.26
CA HIS A 564 -19.67 20.86 8.67
C HIS A 564 -19.09 22.02 9.51
N ASP A 565 -18.59 21.73 10.72
CA ASP A 565 -17.89 22.73 11.51
C ASP A 565 -16.55 23.12 10.89
N LYS A 566 -16.21 24.40 11.07
CA LYS A 566 -15.15 25.09 10.31
C LYS A 566 -13.77 24.47 10.51
N GLU A 567 -12.92 24.66 9.50
CA GLU A 567 -11.49 24.42 9.54
C GLU A 567 -11.03 22.95 9.46
N MET A 568 -11.56 22.21 8.48
CA MET A 568 -10.75 21.22 7.74
C MET A 568 -9.63 21.91 6.94
N TYR A 569 -8.75 22.66 7.63
CA TYR A 569 -7.57 23.27 7.03
C TYR A 569 -6.52 22.21 6.77
N TYR A 570 -6.48 21.71 5.55
CA TYR A 570 -5.29 21.05 5.03
C TYR A 570 -4.16 22.09 4.96
N LEU A 571 -3.05 21.85 5.66
CA LEU A 571 -2.05 22.88 5.91
C LEU A 571 -1.21 23.22 4.67
N GLU A 572 -1.53 24.36 4.06
CA GLU A 572 -0.87 25.01 2.93
C GLU A 572 0.58 25.42 3.26
N VAL A 573 1.50 24.45 3.31
CA VAL A 573 2.92 24.70 3.67
C VAL A 573 3.93 24.07 2.70
N LEU A 574 3.52 23.16 1.79
CA LEU A 574 4.46 22.50 0.84
C LEU A 574 4.38 22.98 -0.62
N ASN A 575 3.32 23.68 -1.04
CA ASN A 575 3.23 24.25 -2.39
C ASN A 575 4.28 25.36 -2.67
N LYS A 576 5.03 25.82 -1.66
CA LYS A 576 6.18 26.73 -1.82
C LYS A 576 7.51 26.04 -2.21
N MET A 577 7.52 24.72 -2.43
CA MET A 577 8.70 24.01 -2.95
C MET A 577 8.44 23.20 -4.22
N TYR A 578 7.21 22.72 -4.46
CA TYR A 578 6.86 21.94 -5.65
C TYR A 578 5.59 22.50 -6.29
N GLY A 579 5.76 23.38 -7.28
CA GLY A 579 4.66 24.06 -7.97
C GLY A 579 3.90 23.12 -8.90
N PHE A 580 2.82 22.51 -8.41
CA PHE A 580 1.89 21.73 -9.23
C PHE A 580 0.71 22.60 -9.71
N TYR A 581 0.93 23.32 -10.81
CA TYR A 581 -0.14 23.79 -11.69
C TYR A 581 0.08 23.19 -13.09
N TYR A 582 -0.73 22.20 -13.47
CA TYR A 582 -0.79 21.75 -14.85
C TYR A 582 -1.41 22.86 -15.71
N GLY A 583 -0.57 23.66 -16.36
CA GLY A 583 -1.00 24.65 -17.35
C GLY A 583 -0.10 25.88 -17.46
N SER A 584 0.33 26.46 -16.34
CA SER A 584 1.03 27.75 -16.33
C SER A 584 2.47 27.66 -16.86
N SER A 585 2.91 28.74 -17.50
CA SER A 585 4.28 28.91 -18.00
C SER A 585 5.25 29.34 -16.90
N ILE A 586 6.54 29.08 -17.11
CA ILE A 586 7.61 29.52 -16.21
C ILE A 586 7.61 31.05 -16.05
N GLU A 587 7.25 31.81 -17.09
CA GLU A 587 7.15 33.27 -17.00
C GLU A 587 6.00 33.76 -16.11
N GLU A 588 4.87 33.06 -16.07
CA GLU A 588 3.76 33.40 -15.18
C GLU A 588 4.10 33.09 -13.72
N GLN A 589 4.78 31.96 -13.47
CA GLN A 589 5.28 31.57 -12.15
C GLN A 589 6.34 32.56 -11.63
N ASN A 590 7.24 33.02 -12.51
CA ASN A 590 8.22 34.07 -12.19
C ASN A 590 7.53 35.43 -11.94
N ARG A 591 6.61 35.88 -12.81
CA ARG A 591 5.86 37.15 -12.61
C ARG A 591 5.08 37.19 -11.29
N ALA A 592 4.47 36.07 -10.88
CA ALA A 592 3.81 35.95 -9.58
C ALA A 592 4.78 36.04 -8.39
N THR A 593 6.06 35.70 -8.60
CA THR A 593 7.10 35.76 -7.56
C THR A 593 7.77 37.14 -7.50
N GLU A 594 7.97 37.81 -8.64
CA GLU A 594 8.67 39.11 -8.74
C GLU A 594 7.81 40.30 -8.30
N ASN A 595 6.50 40.30 -8.57
CA ASN A 595 5.63 41.44 -8.27
C ASN A 595 5.39 41.68 -6.77
N GLY A 596 5.75 40.75 -5.89
CA GLY A 596 5.47 40.83 -4.44
C GLY A 596 4.00 40.65 -4.07
N ASP A 597 3.11 40.61 -5.06
CA ASP A 597 1.71 40.19 -4.97
C ASP A 597 1.63 38.71 -4.59
N ALA A 598 1.85 38.44 -3.30
CA ALA A 598 1.36 37.26 -2.63
C ALA A 598 -0.19 37.33 -2.59
N VAL A 599 -0.81 37.18 -3.75
CA VAL A 599 -2.22 36.87 -3.87
C VAL A 599 -2.39 35.55 -3.14
N LEU A 600 -2.84 35.64 -1.90
CA LEU A 600 -3.54 34.57 -1.21
C LEU A 600 -4.84 34.32 -1.99
N HIS A 601 -4.67 33.66 -3.14
CA HIS A 601 -5.62 32.68 -3.60
C HIS A 601 -5.71 31.64 -2.50
N THR A 602 -6.53 31.96 -1.50
CA THR A 602 -7.35 31.00 -0.80
C THR A 602 -8.23 30.34 -1.86
N VAL A 603 -7.59 29.46 -2.63
CA VAL A 603 -8.26 28.35 -3.27
C VAL A 603 -9.04 27.71 -2.13
N LYS A 604 -10.35 27.91 -2.15
CA LYS A 604 -11.26 27.12 -1.33
C LYS A 604 -11.15 25.71 -1.88
N PHE A 605 -10.15 24.97 -1.43
CA PHE A 605 -9.93 23.58 -1.81
C PHE A 605 -11.23 22.85 -1.57
N GLN A 606 -11.90 22.48 -2.66
CA GLN A 606 -13.18 21.85 -2.54
C GLN A 606 -13.01 20.47 -1.92
N ASP A 607 -13.69 20.31 -0.79
CA ASP A 607 -14.47 19.11 -0.56
C ASP A 607 -13.74 17.82 -0.15
N ALA A 608 -12.62 18.01 0.55
CA ALA A 608 -12.39 17.24 1.78
C ALA A 608 -13.55 17.41 2.81
N SER A 609 -14.39 18.44 2.63
CA SER A 609 -15.69 18.67 3.31
C SER A 609 -16.89 17.87 2.78
N GLN A 610 -16.82 17.21 1.60
CA GLN A 610 -17.91 16.32 1.14
C GLN A 610 -17.72 14.87 1.63
N SER A 611 -16.49 14.34 1.59
CA SER A 611 -16.19 12.96 1.96
C SER A 611 -16.33 12.74 3.48
N GLY A 612 -17.47 12.19 3.92
CA GLY A 612 -17.71 11.85 5.32
C GLY A 612 -16.98 10.57 5.77
N ILE A 613 -16.90 10.33 7.08
CA ILE A 613 -16.48 9.02 7.62
C ILE A 613 -17.61 8.00 7.46
N VAL A 614 -17.30 6.82 6.93
CA VAL A 614 -18.26 5.71 6.82
C VAL A 614 -18.79 5.26 8.18
N ASP A 615 -20.08 4.96 8.27
CA ASP A 615 -20.76 4.54 9.49
C ASP A 615 -21.69 3.37 9.18
N LEU A 616 -21.38 2.17 9.67
CA LEU A 616 -22.12 0.95 9.34
C LEU A 616 -23.55 0.96 9.87
N TYR A 617 -23.82 1.65 10.98
CA TYR A 617 -25.17 1.79 11.52
C TYR A 617 -26.02 2.71 10.63
N ARG A 618 -25.52 3.91 10.30
CA ARG A 618 -26.19 4.83 9.36
C ARG A 618 -26.35 4.20 7.98
N PHE A 619 -25.35 3.48 7.50
CA PHE A 619 -25.39 2.82 6.19
C PHE A 619 -26.46 1.73 6.12
N LEU A 620 -26.53 0.81 7.08
CA LEU A 620 -27.57 -0.22 7.13
C LEU A 620 -28.97 0.37 7.37
N CYS A 621 -29.07 1.51 8.06
CA CYS A 621 -30.31 2.29 8.19
C CYS A 621 -30.81 2.84 6.85
N GLU A 622 -29.94 3.50 6.08
CA GLU A 622 -30.31 4.07 4.77
C GLU A 622 -30.66 2.98 3.75
N LEU A 623 -29.88 1.88 3.72
CA LEU A 623 -30.18 0.75 2.85
C LEU A 623 -31.53 0.11 3.16
N LYS A 624 -31.93 0.01 4.43
CA LYS A 624 -33.24 -0.49 4.83
C LYS A 624 -34.38 0.43 4.35
N LYS A 625 -34.18 1.75 4.46
CA LYS A 625 -35.09 2.78 3.91
C LYS A 625 -35.20 2.70 2.38
N ILE A 626 -34.11 2.42 1.67
CA ILE A 626 -34.10 2.23 0.21
C ILE A 626 -34.77 0.90 -0.21
N ASP A 627 -34.45 -0.22 0.45
CA ASP A 627 -34.96 -1.57 0.13
C ASP A 627 -36.48 -1.73 0.41
N SER A 628 -37.06 -0.88 1.27
CA SER A 628 -38.44 -1.11 1.76
C SER A 628 -39.28 0.12 2.10
N GLY A 629 -38.78 1.34 1.88
CA GLY A 629 -39.47 2.60 2.20
C GLY A 629 -39.49 2.98 3.69
N GLU A 630 -39.19 2.05 4.60
CA GLU A 630 -39.16 2.26 6.05
C GLU A 630 -37.75 2.05 6.61
N ALA A 631 -37.29 2.93 7.50
CA ALA A 631 -36.05 2.74 8.27
C ALA A 631 -36.27 1.80 9.47
N TYR A 632 -35.20 1.28 10.08
CA TYR A 632 -35.32 0.58 11.38
C TYR A 632 -35.66 1.58 12.50
N ALA A 633 -36.37 1.11 13.53
CA ALA A 633 -36.66 1.92 14.72
C ALA A 633 -35.35 2.36 15.40
N GLY A 634 -35.23 3.66 15.68
CA GLY A 634 -34.01 4.26 16.26
C GLY A 634 -32.91 4.63 15.26
N CYS A 635 -33.11 4.41 13.96
CA CYS A 635 -32.26 4.99 12.93
C CYS A 635 -32.28 6.54 13.02
N PRO A 636 -31.13 7.21 12.83
CA PRO A 636 -31.09 8.66 12.75
C PRO A 636 -31.68 9.14 11.42
N GLU A 637 -32.02 10.42 11.35
CA GLU A 637 -32.20 11.10 10.07
C GLU A 637 -30.84 11.21 9.34
N ILE A 638 -30.87 11.12 8.02
CA ILE A 638 -29.70 10.99 7.13
C ILE A 638 -29.81 12.04 6.03
#